data_AF-C6WRY1-F1
#
_entry.id   AF-C6WRY1-F1
#
_cell.length_a   1.000
_cell.length_b   1.000
_cell.length_c   1.000
_cell.angle_alpha   90.00
_cell.angle_beta   90.00
_cell.angle_gamma   90.00
#
_symmetry.space_group_name_H-M   'P 1'
#
loop_
_entity.id
_entity.type
_entity.pdbx_description
1 polymer ?
#
loop_
_entity_poly.entity_id
_entity_poly.type
_entity_poly.pdbx_seq_one_letter_code
_entity_poly.pdbx_strand_id
1 'polypeptide(L)'
;MDALVDAQVVLAAQAGDPDAVRELVSSALPLVHNVVARALPGDADAEDVAQETMIRVVRHVGDLKDPERFRAWLVTTTIRQVRDHVRGRRPALPLDELPETAAPGQDLAERTANRMGQVAESREVLDATRWLAPADRELFSLWWQEVNGLLSRAEVAGALRLSVPHTAVRVQRMRERLLLARTALRAWRAVPRCPELSACGGVDGGDRWFKRATKHVRGCARCLDVGAPRFPAEYFAAQAGLLLVPAGLQAAVSALPQGVAPSAGGALKVVAGYASGKPLAAALPAAGLITAVALAVYLIPLPGQPDPPTELTLPTATGRSTPDTPTGTPPASSTAPPTTATPISFFVSPRGSDGAAGTEQDPFATLGRAAAVARPGQTIYLKDGIHRPNEAVELTASGTPDKPITLAAASGDHVILDASQVGARPMLTVRGAHWVVRDLEVIKGPAGAVACASCSGSTFQRLSLHDNLGAGLAFSGAASGNLVVDGDFHHNRDAEGREADGLAFTTGSGGGNAVRGCRAYDNVDDGISLGAFAGKVTLDSNWAYGNGINRWGFPRALGSGHGFDLGTGGPHAVLRSAAWKNNGDGFTSAGRAGHELSGSSAFRNAGDGFALRDAPARLRDNLALGNREQALLGDGAVARGNTWNEQGWGGDVLREVDPASAEGERRADGSLPATSFLVNTKDPRVGAPMTGAG
;
A
#
# COMPACT_ATOMS: atom_id res chain seq x y z
N MET A 1 0.53 17.13 1.08
CA MET A 1 -0.03 16.67 2.37
C MET A 1 -1.48 17.07 2.36
N ASP A 2 -2.38 16.13 2.07
CA ASP A 2 -3.81 16.45 2.02
C ASP A 2 -4.37 16.70 3.42
N ALA A 3 -5.18 17.73 3.54
CA ALA A 3 -5.88 18.05 4.78
C ALA A 3 -6.90 16.96 5.09
N LEU A 4 -7.03 16.56 6.35
CA LEU A 4 -8.03 15.58 6.82
C LEU A 4 -9.46 15.94 6.38
N VAL A 5 -9.75 17.24 6.28
CA VAL A 5 -10.97 17.86 5.77
C VAL A 5 -10.56 19.15 5.07
N ASP A 6 -11.09 19.42 3.88
CA ASP A 6 -10.82 20.68 3.16
C ASP A 6 -11.30 21.88 3.99
N ALA A 7 -10.53 22.97 3.99
CA ALA A 7 -10.91 24.24 4.61
C ALA A 7 -12.27 24.75 4.09
N GLN A 8 -12.62 24.45 2.84
CA GLN A 8 -13.93 24.78 2.26
C GLN A 8 -15.08 24.02 2.94
N VAL A 9 -14.89 22.75 3.28
CA VAL A 9 -15.87 21.94 4.02
C VAL A 9 -16.03 22.46 5.46
N VAL A 10 -14.92 22.88 6.09
CA VAL A 10 -14.97 23.50 7.42
C VAL A 10 -15.74 24.83 7.38
N LEU A 11 -15.48 25.69 6.39
CA LEU A 11 -16.20 26.96 6.20
C LEU A 11 -17.70 26.74 5.94
N ALA A 12 -18.05 25.77 5.11
CA ALA A 12 -19.45 25.41 4.86
C ALA A 12 -20.13 24.85 6.11
N ALA A 13 -19.43 24.03 6.89
CA ALA A 13 -19.93 23.53 8.18
C ALA A 13 -20.12 24.67 9.21
N GLN A 14 -19.23 25.66 9.23
CA GLN A 14 -19.38 26.88 10.05
C GLN A 14 -20.59 27.72 9.64
N ALA A 15 -20.90 27.76 8.34
CA ALA A 15 -22.10 28.40 7.80
C ALA A 15 -23.40 27.61 8.06
N GLY A 16 -23.30 26.41 8.66
CA GLY A 16 -24.45 25.57 9.01
C GLY A 16 -24.93 24.64 7.89
N ASP A 17 -24.10 24.40 6.87
CA ASP A 17 -24.40 23.44 5.81
C ASP A 17 -24.45 22.00 6.38
N PRO A 18 -25.62 21.33 6.35
CA PRO A 18 -25.78 20.01 6.93
C PRO A 18 -24.96 18.92 6.22
N ASP A 19 -24.66 19.06 4.94
CA ASP A 19 -23.87 18.08 4.19
C ASP A 19 -22.38 18.22 4.52
N ALA A 20 -21.90 19.47 4.62
CA ALA A 20 -20.54 19.76 5.08
C ALA A 20 -20.29 19.32 6.53
N VAL A 21 -21.28 19.50 7.42
CA VAL A 21 -21.19 18.98 8.81
C VAL A 21 -21.11 17.46 8.83
N ARG A 22 -21.86 16.76 7.96
CA ARG A 22 -21.82 15.29 7.89
C ARG A 22 -20.46 14.79 7.40
N GLU A 23 -19.91 15.41 6.36
CA GLU A 23 -18.59 15.10 5.83
C GLU A 23 -17.47 15.39 6.85
N LEU A 24 -17.57 16.50 7.57
CA LEU A 24 -16.65 16.86 8.64
C LEU A 24 -16.68 15.82 9.76
N VAL A 25 -17.86 15.36 10.17
CA VAL A 25 -18.03 14.35 11.22
C VAL A 25 -17.54 12.98 10.77
N SER A 26 -17.89 12.53 9.56
CA SER A 26 -17.47 11.22 9.04
C SER A 26 -15.95 11.12 8.87
N SER A 27 -15.30 12.22 8.49
CA SER A 27 -13.84 12.29 8.29
C SER A 27 -13.07 12.45 9.60
N ALA A 28 -13.61 13.19 10.58
CA ALA A 28 -12.97 13.42 11.87
C ALA A 28 -13.12 12.27 12.87
N LEU A 29 -14.24 11.54 12.84
CA LEU A 29 -14.58 10.51 13.81
C LEU A 29 -13.52 9.38 13.95
N PRO A 30 -12.95 8.82 12.86
CA PRO A 30 -11.95 7.75 12.98
C PRO A 30 -10.69 8.20 13.72
N LEU A 31 -10.24 9.44 13.50
CA LEU A 31 -9.08 10.01 14.20
C LEU A 31 -9.36 10.17 15.70
N VAL A 32 -10.52 10.74 16.06
CA VAL A 32 -10.91 10.92 17.46
C VAL A 32 -11.03 9.58 18.18
N HIS A 33 -11.74 8.63 17.59
CA HIS A 33 -11.93 7.30 18.16
C HIS A 33 -10.59 6.61 18.44
N ASN A 34 -9.65 6.67 17.50
CA ASN A 34 -8.33 6.07 17.67
C ASN A 34 -7.49 6.69 18.77
N VAL A 35 -7.51 8.02 18.87
CA VAL A 35 -6.77 8.75 19.90
C VAL A 35 -7.34 8.41 21.28
N VAL A 36 -8.67 8.39 21.42
CA VAL A 36 -9.35 8.09 22.69
C VAL A 36 -9.14 6.63 23.10
N ALA A 37 -9.44 5.67 22.22
CA ALA A 37 -9.36 4.25 22.55
C ALA A 37 -7.94 3.77 22.89
N ARG A 38 -6.90 4.42 22.33
CA ARG A 38 -5.50 4.13 22.68
C ARG A 38 -5.01 4.88 23.93
N ALA A 39 -5.57 6.06 24.20
CA ALA A 39 -5.24 6.78 25.42
C ALA A 39 -5.92 6.17 26.67
N LEU A 40 -7.09 5.53 26.48
CA LEU A 40 -7.92 4.90 27.51
C LEU A 40 -8.13 3.39 27.25
N PRO A 41 -7.06 2.57 27.22
CA PRO A 41 -7.18 1.15 26.90
C PRO A 41 -7.98 0.39 27.97
N GLY A 42 -9.03 -0.32 27.55
CA GLY A 42 -9.90 -1.10 28.43
C GLY A 42 -10.86 -0.27 29.30
N ASP A 43 -11.01 1.03 29.03
CA ASP A 43 -11.99 1.87 29.69
C ASP A 43 -13.38 1.67 29.05
N ALA A 44 -14.37 1.30 29.85
CA ALA A 44 -15.76 1.15 29.40
C ALA A 44 -16.34 2.46 28.86
N ASP A 45 -15.83 3.60 29.33
CA ASP A 45 -16.32 4.94 28.97
C ASP A 45 -15.58 5.52 27.74
N ALA A 46 -14.67 4.77 27.10
CA ALA A 46 -13.88 5.28 25.98
C ALA A 46 -14.74 5.69 24.77
N GLU A 47 -15.81 4.95 24.51
CA GLU A 47 -16.76 5.26 23.44
C GLU A 47 -17.56 6.54 23.77
N ASP A 48 -17.99 6.70 25.02
CA ASP A 48 -18.69 7.89 25.50
C ASP A 48 -17.81 9.14 25.41
N VAL A 49 -16.52 9.04 25.76
CA VAL A 49 -15.55 10.13 25.62
C VAL A 49 -15.35 10.52 24.16
N ALA A 50 -15.31 9.56 23.24
CA ALA A 50 -15.20 9.83 21.81
C ALA A 50 -16.48 10.54 21.29
N GLN A 51 -17.66 10.08 21.70
CA GLN A 51 -18.94 10.69 21.34
C GLN A 51 -19.07 12.12 21.87
N GLU A 52 -18.80 12.35 23.16
CA GLU A 52 -18.82 13.69 23.77
C GLU A 52 -17.80 14.63 23.11
N THR A 53 -16.64 14.11 22.72
CA THR A 53 -15.65 14.87 21.95
C THR A 53 -16.22 15.32 20.60
N MET A 54 -16.89 14.43 19.85
CA MET A 54 -17.51 14.77 18.57
C MET A 54 -18.65 15.78 18.71
N ILE A 55 -19.45 15.68 19.79
CA ILE A 55 -20.50 16.65 20.10
C ILE A 55 -19.88 18.04 20.34
N ARG A 56 -18.76 18.11 21.07
CA ARG A 56 -18.04 19.37 21.31
C ARG A 56 -17.45 19.94 20.04
N VAL A 57 -16.90 19.10 19.17
CA VAL A 57 -16.35 19.50 17.87
C VAL A 57 -17.44 20.17 17.02
N VAL A 58 -18.60 19.54 16.86
CA VAL A 58 -19.72 20.12 16.10
C VAL A 58 -20.23 21.42 16.72
N ARG A 59 -20.29 21.50 18.07
CA ARG A 59 -20.75 22.72 18.77
C ARG A 59 -19.82 23.93 18.63
N HIS A 60 -18.51 23.69 18.56
CA HIS A 60 -17.51 24.76 18.64
C HIS A 60 -16.70 24.93 17.35
N VAL A 61 -17.04 24.21 16.27
CA VAL A 61 -16.40 24.41 14.96
C VAL A 61 -16.61 25.84 14.44
N GLY A 62 -17.73 26.47 14.78
CA GLY A 62 -18.02 27.89 14.50
C GLY A 62 -17.04 28.88 15.14
N ASP A 63 -16.37 28.48 16.24
CA ASP A 63 -15.40 29.32 16.95
C ASP A 63 -13.98 29.19 16.40
N LEU A 64 -13.76 28.30 15.42
CA LEU A 64 -12.45 28.07 14.82
C LEU A 64 -12.10 29.22 13.86
N LYS A 65 -11.10 30.03 14.27
CA LYS A 65 -10.66 31.21 13.52
C LYS A 65 -9.88 30.89 12.23
N ASP A 66 -9.23 29.74 12.20
CA ASP A 66 -8.36 29.31 11.08
C ASP A 66 -8.80 27.90 10.63
N PRO A 67 -9.64 27.80 9.57
CA PRO A 67 -10.15 26.53 9.06
C PRO A 67 -9.07 25.55 8.63
N GLU A 68 -7.91 26.02 8.15
CA GLU A 68 -6.80 25.16 7.75
C GLU A 68 -6.18 24.42 8.94
N ARG A 69 -6.39 24.93 10.16
CA ARG A 69 -5.91 24.33 11.42
C ARG A 69 -6.91 23.39 12.07
N PHE A 70 -7.99 23.03 11.38
CA PHE A 70 -9.05 22.17 11.91
C PHE A 70 -8.50 20.88 12.53
N ARG A 71 -7.57 20.18 11.83
CA ARG A 71 -6.96 18.95 12.35
C ARG A 71 -6.21 19.16 13.67
N ALA A 72 -5.41 20.21 13.77
CA ALA A 72 -4.66 20.53 15.00
C ALA A 72 -5.59 20.91 16.17
N TRP A 73 -6.68 21.62 15.87
CA TRP A 73 -7.72 21.98 16.84
C TRP A 73 -8.50 20.75 17.31
N LEU A 74 -8.86 19.84 16.39
CA LEU A 74 -9.55 18.58 16.68
C LEU A 74 -8.76 17.74 17.67
N VAL A 75 -7.48 17.47 17.36
CA VAL A 75 -6.58 16.69 18.23
C VAL A 75 -6.43 17.34 19.60
N THR A 76 -6.27 18.66 19.65
CA THR A 76 -6.17 19.42 20.91
C THR A 76 -7.43 19.27 21.75
N THR A 77 -8.60 19.26 21.12
CA THR A 77 -9.91 19.11 21.80
C THR A 77 -10.08 17.70 22.34
N THR A 78 -9.74 16.66 21.56
CA THR A 78 -9.75 15.26 21.97
C THR A 78 -8.85 15.01 23.18
N ILE A 79 -7.62 15.51 23.15
CA ILE A 79 -6.67 15.36 24.27
C ILE A 79 -7.14 16.05 25.55
N ARG A 80 -7.81 17.21 25.44
CA ARG A 80 -8.43 17.86 26.61
C ARG A 80 -9.52 16.97 27.20
N GLN A 81 -10.40 16.38 26.38
CA GLN A 81 -11.45 15.49 26.86
C GLN A 81 -10.90 14.24 27.55
N VAL A 82 -9.88 13.60 26.98
CA VAL A 82 -9.18 12.47 27.62
C VAL A 82 -8.62 12.87 28.99
N ARG A 83 -7.99 14.04 29.11
CA ARG A 83 -7.42 14.52 30.38
C ARG A 83 -8.49 14.86 31.41
N ASP A 84 -9.61 15.46 30.99
CA ASP A 84 -10.72 15.79 31.88
C ASP A 84 -11.39 14.54 32.42
N HIS A 85 -11.59 13.51 31.57
CA HIS A 85 -12.09 12.19 31.98
C HIS A 85 -11.17 11.51 33.00
N VAL A 86 -9.86 11.47 32.72
CA VAL A 86 -8.87 10.87 33.64
C VAL A 86 -8.81 11.59 34.99
N ARG A 87 -9.00 12.91 35.01
CA ARG A 87 -9.02 13.72 36.25
C ARG A 87 -10.27 13.49 37.10
N GLY A 88 -11.37 13.03 36.51
CA GLY A 88 -12.64 12.74 37.20
C GLY A 88 -12.70 11.39 37.92
N ARG A 89 -11.74 10.47 37.69
CA ARG A 89 -11.82 9.08 38.18
C ARG A 89 -11.07 8.82 39.50
N ARG A 90 -11.72 8.12 40.45
CA ARG A 90 -11.10 7.35 41.55
C ARG A 90 -11.09 5.85 41.17
N PRO A 91 -10.09 5.04 41.60
CA PRO A 91 -9.83 3.73 40.99
C PRO A 91 -10.63 2.58 41.63
N ALA A 92 -11.10 1.65 40.79
CA ALA A 92 -11.48 0.27 41.15
C ALA A 92 -10.94 -0.71 40.06
N LEU A 93 -10.64 -1.95 40.44
CA LEU A 93 -10.00 -3.06 39.69
C LEU A 93 -10.84 -4.36 39.93
N PRO A 94 -10.61 -5.51 39.24
CA PRO A 94 -11.07 -5.92 37.88
C PRO A 94 -11.68 -7.38 37.88
N LEU A 95 -11.98 -8.02 36.73
CA LEU A 95 -11.69 -9.47 36.41
C LEU A 95 -12.20 -9.98 35.01
N ASP A 96 -11.33 -10.75 34.31
CA ASP A 96 -11.40 -12.02 33.49
C ASP A 96 -12.64 -12.43 32.63
N GLU A 97 -12.63 -13.27 31.57
CA GLU A 97 -11.71 -14.20 30.84
C GLU A 97 -12.37 -14.58 29.46
N LEU A 98 -11.67 -15.17 28.45
CA LEU A 98 -12.29 -15.76 27.23
C LEU A 98 -11.66 -17.11 26.80
N PRO A 99 -12.43 -18.07 26.21
CA PRO A 99 -11.98 -19.45 25.90
C PRO A 99 -11.52 -19.70 24.44
N GLU A 100 -10.73 -20.77 24.26
CA GLU A 100 -10.11 -21.28 23.01
C GLU A 100 -11.00 -22.24 22.18
N THR A 101 -10.74 -22.38 20.86
CA THR A 101 -10.80 -23.69 20.14
C THR A 101 -10.26 -23.70 18.68
N ALA A 102 -9.50 -24.76 18.38
CA ALA A 102 -9.34 -25.66 17.19
C ALA A 102 -8.99 -25.16 15.74
N ALA A 103 -8.19 -26.00 15.04
CA ALA A 103 -7.34 -25.72 13.86
C ALA A 103 -7.83 -26.26 12.49
N PRO A 104 -7.32 -25.71 11.35
CA PRO A 104 -7.24 -26.47 10.08
C PRO A 104 -5.98 -26.26 9.19
N GLY A 105 -5.59 -27.32 8.46
CA GLY A 105 -5.04 -27.33 7.08
C GLY A 105 -3.64 -26.77 6.76
N GLN A 106 -2.72 -27.64 6.30
CA GLN A 106 -1.26 -27.42 6.16
C GLN A 106 -0.74 -26.53 5.00
N ASP A 107 -1.53 -25.62 4.43
CA ASP A 107 -1.04 -24.56 3.51
C ASP A 107 -1.60 -23.16 3.88
N LEU A 108 -2.75 -23.16 4.56
CA LEU A 108 -3.28 -22.01 5.32
C LEU A 108 -2.50 -21.78 6.62
N ALA A 109 -1.81 -22.81 7.14
CA ALA A 109 -1.12 -22.79 8.43
C ALA A 109 0.04 -21.79 8.48
N GLU A 110 0.79 -21.58 7.40
CA GLU A 110 1.93 -20.64 7.39
C GLU A 110 1.46 -19.17 7.28
N ARG A 111 0.47 -18.91 6.43
CA ARG A 111 -0.23 -17.61 6.34
C ARG A 111 -0.96 -17.26 7.64
N THR A 112 -1.50 -18.27 8.33
CA THR A 112 -2.21 -18.12 9.61
C THR A 112 -1.23 -18.00 10.79
N ALA A 113 -0.08 -18.69 10.78
CA ALA A 113 0.94 -18.56 11.81
C ALA A 113 1.60 -17.17 11.81
N ASN A 114 1.88 -16.60 10.63
CA ASN A 114 2.35 -15.22 10.52
C ASN A 114 1.27 -14.22 10.98
N ARG A 115 0.00 -14.43 10.61
CA ARG A 115 -1.13 -13.59 11.06
C ARG A 115 -1.43 -13.73 12.55
N MET A 116 -1.34 -14.93 13.13
CA MET A 116 -1.50 -15.19 14.57
C MET A 116 -0.33 -14.63 15.37
N GLY A 117 0.89 -14.69 14.84
CA GLY A 117 2.05 -13.98 15.39
C GLY A 117 1.83 -12.47 15.41
N GLN A 118 1.40 -11.89 14.28
CA GLN A 118 1.11 -10.46 14.15
C GLN A 118 -0.04 -9.98 15.05
N VAL A 119 -1.10 -10.79 15.22
CA VAL A 119 -2.23 -10.51 16.15
C VAL A 119 -1.82 -10.68 17.61
N ALA A 120 -1.04 -11.70 17.95
CA ALA A 120 -0.51 -11.91 19.30
C ALA A 120 0.43 -10.76 19.71
N GLU A 121 1.20 -10.22 18.77
CA GLU A 121 2.12 -9.13 19.05
C GLU A 121 1.46 -7.74 18.97
N SER A 122 0.41 -7.57 18.18
CA SER A 122 -0.48 -6.40 18.26
C SER A 122 -1.17 -6.32 19.62
N ARG A 123 -1.65 -7.46 20.14
CA ARG A 123 -2.18 -7.57 21.51
C ARG A 123 -1.11 -7.29 22.56
N GLU A 124 0.12 -7.74 22.35
CA GLU A 124 1.23 -7.47 23.25
C GLU A 124 1.59 -5.98 23.34
N VAL A 125 1.57 -5.24 22.21
CA VAL A 125 1.79 -3.78 22.25
C VAL A 125 0.73 -3.11 23.12
N LEU A 126 -0.54 -3.49 22.96
CA LEU A 126 -1.64 -3.00 23.79
C LEU A 126 -1.45 -3.38 25.26
N ASP A 127 -1.11 -4.64 25.57
CA ASP A 127 -0.78 -5.09 26.93
C ASP A 127 0.39 -4.33 27.53
N ALA A 128 1.37 -3.94 26.72
CA ALA A 128 2.53 -3.19 27.19
C ALA A 128 2.22 -1.73 27.49
N THR A 129 1.21 -1.12 26.83
CA THR A 129 0.79 0.26 27.09
C THR A 129 0.30 0.46 28.53
N ARG A 130 -0.22 -0.58 29.19
CA ARG A 130 -0.65 -0.50 30.60
C ARG A 130 0.50 -0.14 31.55
N TRP A 131 1.74 -0.41 31.18
CA TRP A 131 2.94 -0.11 31.96
C TRP A 131 3.55 1.26 31.66
N LEU A 132 2.97 2.00 30.70
CA LEU A 132 3.26 3.41 30.47
C LEU A 132 2.50 4.27 31.48
N ALA A 133 3.12 5.38 31.87
CA ALA A 133 2.44 6.41 32.66
C ALA A 133 1.29 7.02 31.84
N PRO A 134 0.24 7.57 32.47
CA PRO A 134 -0.90 8.14 31.74
C PRO A 134 -0.49 9.17 30.68
N ALA A 135 0.47 10.04 31.00
CA ALA A 135 1.01 11.03 30.07
C ALA A 135 1.83 10.43 28.90
N ASP A 136 2.36 9.21 29.05
CA ASP A 136 3.08 8.50 28.00
C ASP A 136 2.13 7.66 27.13
N ARG A 137 0.98 7.21 27.66
CA ARG A 137 -0.10 6.60 26.86
C ARG A 137 -0.77 7.62 25.94
N GLU A 138 -0.99 8.82 26.46
CA GLU A 138 -1.44 9.98 25.68
C GLU A 138 -0.46 10.32 24.56
N LEU A 139 0.85 10.34 24.87
CA LEU A 139 1.89 10.56 23.87
C LEU A 139 1.94 9.42 22.84
N PHE A 140 1.78 8.18 23.28
CA PHE A 140 1.74 7.01 22.41
C PHE A 140 0.56 7.08 21.43
N SER A 141 -0.63 7.49 21.86
CA SER A 141 -1.80 7.59 20.98
C SER A 141 -1.61 8.62 19.87
N LEU A 142 -0.97 9.75 20.16
CA LEU A 142 -0.64 10.79 19.17
C LEU A 142 0.51 10.38 18.24
N TRP A 143 1.58 9.84 18.81
CA TRP A 143 2.72 9.34 18.05
C TRP A 143 2.31 8.21 17.09
N TRP A 144 1.35 7.38 17.48
CA TRP A 144 0.78 6.36 16.60
C TRP A 144 0.17 6.97 15.32
N GLN A 145 -0.57 8.07 15.46
CA GLN A 145 -1.14 8.77 14.29
C GLN A 145 -0.06 9.46 13.46
N GLU A 146 1.03 9.89 14.10
CA GLU A 146 2.20 10.45 13.40
C GLU A 146 2.87 9.41 12.48
N VAL A 147 3.07 8.19 12.98
CA VAL A 147 3.65 7.10 12.17
C VAL A 147 2.73 6.70 11.01
N ASN A 148 1.41 6.86 11.15
CA ASN A 148 0.43 6.62 10.09
C ASN A 148 0.31 7.77 9.07
N GLY A 149 1.12 8.83 9.19
CA GLY A 149 1.04 10.01 8.34
C GLY A 149 -0.18 10.91 8.60
N LEU A 150 -1.03 10.54 9.57
CA LEU A 150 -2.24 11.28 9.93
C LEU A 150 -1.95 12.51 10.79
N LEU A 151 -0.78 12.60 11.43
CA LEU A 151 -0.30 13.79 12.14
C LEU A 151 1.15 14.10 11.80
N SER A 152 1.51 15.37 11.81
CA SER A 152 2.91 15.80 11.79
C SER A 152 3.46 15.90 13.22
N ARG A 153 4.79 15.82 13.36
CA ARG A 153 5.48 16.05 14.65
C ARG A 153 5.15 17.43 15.26
N ALA A 154 4.91 18.44 14.42
CA ALA A 154 4.52 19.78 14.87
C ALA A 154 3.14 19.79 15.54
N GLU A 155 2.18 19.02 15.00
CA GLU A 155 0.83 18.92 15.56
C GLU A 155 0.79 18.08 16.84
N VAL A 156 1.57 17.01 16.91
CA VAL A 156 1.77 16.25 18.16
C VAL A 156 2.34 17.17 19.25
N ALA A 157 3.34 17.98 18.91
CA ALA A 157 3.92 18.95 19.85
C ALA A 157 2.91 20.02 20.29
N GLY A 158 2.12 20.55 19.35
CA GLY A 158 1.06 21.52 19.61
C GLY A 158 -0.03 20.97 20.55
N ALA A 159 -0.50 19.75 20.30
CA ALA A 159 -1.51 19.09 21.14
C ALA A 159 -1.03 18.88 22.58
N LEU A 160 0.25 18.54 22.74
CA LEU A 160 0.88 18.35 24.05
C LEU A 160 1.31 19.65 24.72
N ARG A 161 1.26 20.79 24.01
CA ARG A 161 1.78 22.11 24.43
C ARG A 161 3.27 22.07 24.77
N LEU A 162 4.05 21.37 23.95
CA LEU A 162 5.50 21.25 24.08
C LEU A 162 6.20 21.78 22.83
N SER A 163 7.50 22.07 22.93
CA SER A 163 8.30 22.35 21.74
C SER A 163 8.56 21.07 20.94
N VAL A 164 8.75 21.19 19.62
CA VAL A 164 9.05 20.05 18.73
C VAL A 164 10.26 19.22 19.22
N PRO A 165 11.39 19.82 19.64
CA PRO A 165 12.50 19.06 20.21
C PRO A 165 12.16 18.33 21.51
N HIS A 166 11.40 18.97 22.41
CA HIS A 166 11.00 18.34 23.67
C HIS A 166 10.04 17.15 23.41
N THR A 167 9.12 17.30 22.47
CA THR A 167 8.25 16.20 22.02
C THR A 167 9.05 15.03 21.46
N ALA A 168 10.07 15.28 20.64
CA ALA A 168 10.94 14.22 20.11
C ALA A 168 11.65 13.42 21.22
N VAL A 169 12.19 14.12 22.23
CA VAL A 169 12.83 13.48 23.39
C VAL A 169 11.82 12.65 24.21
N ARG A 170 10.60 13.17 24.42
CA ARG A 170 9.57 12.42 25.12
C ARG A 170 9.11 11.19 24.34
N VAL A 171 8.97 11.30 23.01
CA VAL A 171 8.65 10.16 22.13
C VAL A 171 9.71 9.08 22.26
N GLN A 172 11.00 9.46 22.20
CA GLN A 172 12.09 8.51 22.38
C GLN A 172 12.02 7.78 23.73
N ARG A 173 11.87 8.51 24.85
CA ARG A 173 11.78 7.91 26.19
C ARG A 173 10.56 7.00 26.35
N MET A 174 9.42 7.41 25.78
CA MET A 174 8.21 6.58 25.76
C MET A 174 8.43 5.28 24.97
N ARG A 175 9.09 5.35 23.80
CA ARG A 175 9.43 4.18 22.97
C ARG A 175 10.37 3.23 23.69
N GLU A 176 11.40 3.75 24.36
CA GLU A 176 12.32 2.95 25.19
C GLU A 176 11.59 2.24 26.33
N ARG A 177 10.63 2.92 26.96
CA ARG A 177 9.81 2.35 28.04
C ARG A 177 8.84 1.29 27.53
N LEU A 178 8.23 1.52 26.36
CA LEU A 178 7.35 0.56 25.70
C LEU A 178 8.12 -0.70 25.27
N LEU A 179 9.30 -0.53 24.68
CA LEU A 179 10.21 -1.62 24.31
C LEU A 179 10.56 -2.48 25.53
N LEU A 180 10.95 -1.85 26.64
CA LEU A 180 11.25 -2.55 27.88
C LEU A 180 10.04 -3.30 28.44
N ALA A 181 8.85 -2.69 28.36
CA ALA A 181 7.62 -3.31 28.85
C ALA A 181 7.25 -4.57 28.06
N ARG A 182 7.34 -4.47 26.72
CA ARG A 182 7.17 -5.61 25.81
C ARG A 182 8.19 -6.71 26.08
N THR A 183 9.45 -6.31 26.29
CA THR A 183 10.54 -7.26 26.57
C THR A 183 10.26 -8.08 27.83
N ALA A 184 9.84 -7.41 28.90
CA ALA A 184 9.51 -8.07 30.16
C ALA A 184 8.28 -8.99 30.06
N LEU A 185 7.24 -8.58 29.33
CA LEU A 185 6.04 -9.40 29.13
C LEU A 185 6.34 -10.65 28.27
N ARG A 186 7.16 -10.52 27.23
CA ARG A 186 7.61 -11.67 26.41
C ARG A 186 8.45 -12.65 27.21
N ALA A 187 9.47 -12.16 27.91
CA ALA A 187 10.30 -12.99 28.78
C ALA A 187 9.46 -13.70 29.85
N TRP A 188 8.43 -13.03 30.37
CA TRP A 188 7.47 -13.60 31.32
C TRP A 188 6.57 -14.65 30.67
N ARG A 189 6.14 -14.49 29.41
CA ARG A 189 5.28 -15.46 28.72
C ARG A 189 6.05 -16.65 28.12
N ALA A 190 7.37 -16.59 28.08
CA ALA A 190 8.21 -17.63 27.49
C ALA A 190 8.11 -18.99 28.19
N VAL A 191 8.20 -20.06 27.40
CA VAL A 191 8.24 -21.46 27.87
C VAL A 191 9.47 -22.15 27.26
N PRO A 192 10.42 -22.67 28.07
CA PRO A 192 10.47 -22.60 29.53
C PRO A 192 10.88 -21.22 30.05
N ARG A 193 10.15 -20.71 31.04
CA ARG A 193 10.39 -19.42 31.71
C ARG A 193 11.66 -19.46 32.56
N CYS A 194 12.40 -18.35 32.60
CA CYS A 194 13.54 -18.19 33.52
C CYS A 194 13.09 -18.33 34.99
N PRO A 195 13.74 -19.17 35.81
CA PRO A 195 13.37 -19.37 37.22
C PRO A 195 13.45 -18.09 38.07
N GLU A 196 14.47 -17.25 37.85
CA GLU A 196 14.63 -15.98 38.56
C GLU A 196 13.56 -14.95 38.16
N LEU A 197 13.12 -14.99 36.90
CA LEU A 197 12.00 -14.18 36.46
C LEU A 197 10.70 -14.68 37.12
N SER A 198 10.46 -15.99 37.21
CA SER A 198 9.32 -16.57 37.94
C SER A 198 9.27 -16.13 39.40
N ALA A 199 10.42 -16.02 40.06
CA ALA A 199 10.52 -15.54 41.44
C ALA A 199 10.14 -14.05 41.60
N CYS A 200 10.00 -13.29 40.51
CA CYS A 200 9.53 -11.90 40.53
C CYS A 200 8.01 -11.76 40.83
N GLY A 201 7.26 -12.87 40.89
CA GLY A 201 5.80 -12.87 41.07
C GLY A 201 5.05 -12.70 39.74
N GLY A 202 3.72 -12.69 39.76
CA GLY A 202 2.88 -12.59 38.55
C GLY A 202 2.60 -11.16 38.08
N VAL A 203 2.11 -11.04 36.84
CA VAL A 203 1.66 -9.77 36.22
C VAL A 203 0.62 -9.01 37.05
N ASP A 204 -0.15 -9.72 37.88
CA ASP A 204 -1.17 -9.16 38.78
C ASP A 204 -0.57 -8.39 39.97
N GLY A 205 0.74 -8.51 40.19
CA GLY A 205 1.48 -7.73 41.18
C GLY A 205 1.66 -6.25 40.81
N GLY A 206 1.11 -5.80 39.67
CA GLY A 206 1.09 -4.41 39.23
C GLY A 206 2.50 -3.81 39.11
N ASP A 207 2.64 -2.54 39.46
CA ASP A 207 3.92 -1.79 39.32
C ASP A 207 5.10 -2.43 40.06
N ARG A 208 4.83 -3.14 41.16
CA ARG A 208 5.86 -3.84 41.94
C ARG A 208 6.44 -5.02 41.15
N TRP A 209 5.59 -5.78 40.48
CA TRP A 209 6.03 -6.82 39.56
C TRP A 209 6.83 -6.22 38.41
N PHE A 210 6.29 -5.19 37.75
CA PHE A 210 6.93 -4.60 36.57
C PHE A 210 8.34 -4.07 36.86
N LYS A 211 8.54 -3.39 38.00
CA LYS A 211 9.87 -2.93 38.45
C LYS A 211 10.85 -4.09 38.65
N ARG A 212 10.40 -5.20 39.25
CA ARG A 212 11.25 -6.39 39.48
C ARG A 212 11.57 -7.10 38.17
N ALA A 213 10.57 -7.32 37.32
CA ALA A 213 10.70 -7.99 36.03
C ALA A 213 11.63 -7.21 35.08
N THR A 214 11.44 -5.90 34.93
CA THR A 214 12.30 -5.07 34.07
C THR A 214 13.73 -4.94 34.60
N LYS A 215 13.93 -4.93 35.93
CA LYS A 215 15.27 -5.00 36.54
C LYS A 215 15.96 -6.32 36.21
N HIS A 216 15.25 -7.44 36.32
CA HIS A 216 15.79 -8.76 36.00
C HIS A 216 16.13 -8.89 34.51
N VAL A 217 15.21 -8.53 33.61
CA VAL A 217 15.39 -8.64 32.16
C VAL A 217 16.62 -7.87 31.67
N ARG A 218 16.91 -6.69 32.25
CA ARG A 218 18.13 -5.92 31.93
C ARG A 218 19.43 -6.60 32.37
N GLY A 219 19.39 -7.41 33.43
CA GLY A 219 20.56 -8.09 33.99
C GLY A 219 20.73 -9.55 33.53
N CYS A 220 19.76 -10.11 32.81
CA CYS A 220 19.71 -11.51 32.44
C CYS A 220 19.74 -11.65 30.92
N ALA A 221 20.88 -12.05 30.36
CA ALA A 221 21.07 -12.19 28.90
C ALA A 221 20.00 -13.09 28.26
N ARG A 222 19.62 -14.19 28.92
CA ARG A 222 18.55 -15.08 28.44
C ARG A 222 17.18 -14.40 28.40
N CYS A 223 16.81 -13.62 29.42
CA CYS A 223 15.52 -12.93 29.41
C CYS A 223 15.51 -11.72 28.47
N LEU A 224 16.66 -11.09 28.27
CA LEU A 224 16.81 -10.02 27.30
C LEU A 224 16.64 -10.54 25.87
N ASP A 225 17.25 -11.68 25.57
CA ASP A 225 17.21 -12.35 24.27
C ASP A 225 15.82 -12.95 23.98
N VAL A 226 15.32 -13.82 24.87
CA VAL A 226 13.97 -14.42 24.73
C VAL A 226 12.86 -13.36 24.81
N GLY A 227 13.11 -12.29 25.56
CA GLY A 227 12.19 -11.17 25.68
C GLY A 227 12.23 -10.21 24.50
N ALA A 228 13.27 -10.21 23.66
CA ALA A 228 13.45 -9.21 22.62
C ALA A 228 12.22 -9.15 21.69
N PRO A 229 11.56 -7.98 21.56
CA PRO A 229 10.41 -7.90 20.68
C PRO A 229 10.82 -8.02 19.22
N ARG A 230 10.18 -8.94 18.49
CA ARG A 230 10.47 -9.27 17.08
C ARG A 230 10.24 -8.10 16.12
N PHE A 231 9.38 -7.16 16.51
CA PHE A 231 9.06 -5.97 15.73
C PHE A 231 9.11 -4.72 16.60
N PRO A 232 9.59 -3.59 16.08
CA PRO A 232 9.55 -2.31 16.76
C PRO A 232 8.08 -1.80 16.86
N ALA A 233 7.73 -0.93 17.80
CA ALA A 233 6.31 -0.57 18.04
C ALA A 233 5.68 0.19 16.84
N GLU A 234 6.53 0.82 16.04
CA GLU A 234 6.26 1.54 14.79
C GLU A 234 5.69 0.63 13.70
N TYR A 235 6.14 -0.62 13.68
CA TYR A 235 5.69 -1.65 12.75
C TYR A 235 4.18 -1.88 12.89
N PHE A 236 3.69 -2.01 14.11
CA PHE A 236 2.25 -2.15 14.39
C PHE A 236 1.50 -0.85 14.17
N ALA A 237 2.17 0.29 14.37
CA ALA A 237 1.58 1.59 14.07
C ALA A 237 1.23 1.74 12.61
N ALA A 238 2.13 1.35 11.70
CA ALA A 238 1.92 1.40 10.25
C ALA A 238 0.98 0.31 9.70
N GLN A 239 0.74 -0.77 10.45
CA GLN A 239 -0.03 -1.95 10.00
C GLN A 239 -1.46 -2.03 10.55
N ALA A 240 -1.69 -1.58 11.78
CA ALA A 240 -3.00 -1.61 12.37
C ALA A 240 -3.80 -0.42 11.86
N GLY A 241 -4.64 -0.68 10.86
CA GLY A 241 -5.73 0.22 10.49
C GLY A 241 -6.49 0.72 11.73
N LEU A 242 -7.12 1.88 11.56
CA LEU A 242 -7.96 2.54 12.57
C LEU A 242 -8.74 1.46 13.36
N LEU A 243 -8.72 1.51 14.70
CA LEU A 243 -9.59 0.66 15.51
C LEU A 243 -10.99 0.81 14.92
N LEU A 244 -11.59 -0.32 14.50
CA LEU A 244 -12.90 -0.35 13.85
C LEU A 244 -13.84 0.57 14.64
N VAL A 245 -14.29 1.65 14.00
CA VAL A 245 -15.40 2.43 14.54
C VAL A 245 -16.57 1.43 14.62
N PRO A 246 -17.19 1.23 15.79
CA PRO A 246 -18.29 0.29 15.91
C PRO A 246 -19.33 0.57 14.82
N ALA A 247 -19.80 -0.47 14.11
CA ALA A 247 -20.68 -0.30 12.96
C ALA A 247 -21.96 0.51 13.29
N GLY A 248 -22.42 0.48 14.54
CA GLY A 248 -23.53 1.30 15.02
C GLY A 248 -23.26 2.82 14.97
N LEU A 249 -22.02 3.24 15.24
CA LEU A 249 -21.59 4.64 15.17
C LEU A 249 -21.51 5.12 13.71
N GLN A 250 -21.01 4.27 12.82
CA GLN A 250 -20.90 4.57 11.40
C GLN A 250 -22.27 4.57 10.69
N ALA A 251 -23.17 3.68 11.11
CA ALA A 251 -24.56 3.66 10.66
C ALA A 251 -25.35 4.88 11.15
N ALA A 252 -25.11 5.35 12.38
CA ALA A 252 -25.76 6.54 12.93
C ALA A 252 -25.39 7.82 12.15
N VAL A 253 -24.13 7.96 11.73
CA VAL A 253 -23.67 9.08 10.86
C VAL A 253 -24.33 9.01 9.47
N SER A 254 -24.49 7.80 8.93
CA SER A 254 -25.08 7.56 7.61
C SER A 254 -26.60 7.70 7.57
N ALA A 255 -27.27 7.63 8.73
CA ALA A 255 -28.74 7.69 8.84
C ALA A 255 -29.31 9.11 9.07
N LEU A 256 -28.47 10.15 9.03
CA LEU A 256 -28.91 11.55 9.18
C LEU A 256 -29.81 11.95 7.98
N PRO A 257 -31.06 12.41 8.19
CA PRO A 257 -31.96 12.78 7.10
C PRO A 257 -31.38 13.89 6.21
N GLN A 258 -31.60 13.78 4.90
CA GLN A 258 -31.31 14.85 3.94
C GLN A 258 -32.47 15.86 3.90
N GLY A 259 -32.17 17.16 3.92
CA GLY A 259 -33.10 18.20 3.46
C GLY A 259 -34.04 18.86 4.47
N VAL A 260 -33.71 18.96 5.77
CA VAL A 260 -34.47 19.84 6.69
C VAL A 260 -33.56 20.95 7.20
N ALA A 261 -33.88 22.21 6.84
CA ALA A 261 -33.19 23.39 7.32
C ALA A 261 -33.25 23.45 8.87
N PRO A 262 -32.12 23.39 9.58
CA PRO A 262 -32.14 23.56 11.02
C PRO A 262 -32.13 25.05 11.34
N SER A 263 -33.19 25.56 11.96
CA SER A 263 -32.99 26.68 12.89
C SER A 263 -32.05 26.19 13.99
N ALA A 264 -31.18 27.07 14.51
CA ALA A 264 -30.05 26.74 15.39
C ALA A 264 -30.35 25.86 16.63
N GLY A 265 -31.63 25.60 16.95
CA GLY A 265 -32.05 24.65 17.99
C GLY A 265 -32.34 23.20 17.52
N GLY A 266 -32.44 22.92 16.21
CA GLY A 266 -32.88 21.63 15.66
C GLY A 266 -31.82 20.53 15.65
N ALA A 267 -30.61 20.85 15.19
CA ALA A 267 -29.46 19.91 15.21
C ALA A 267 -29.11 19.47 16.65
N LEU A 268 -29.37 20.34 17.64
CA LEU A 268 -29.11 20.08 19.06
C LEU A 268 -30.08 19.04 19.66
N LYS A 269 -31.32 18.94 19.16
CA LYS A 269 -32.31 17.96 19.65
C LYS A 269 -32.10 16.54 19.10
N VAL A 270 -31.60 16.42 17.87
CA VAL A 270 -31.28 15.12 17.25
C VAL A 270 -30.14 14.43 18.02
N VAL A 271 -29.16 15.20 18.49
CA VAL A 271 -28.04 14.68 19.30
C VAL A 271 -28.44 14.51 20.78
N ALA A 272 -29.24 15.41 21.37
CA ALA A 272 -29.68 15.28 22.76
C ALA A 272 -30.69 14.14 23.01
N GLY A 273 -31.46 13.74 21.99
CA GLY A 273 -32.37 12.59 22.06
C GLY A 273 -31.65 11.24 22.28
N TYR A 274 -30.41 11.12 21.83
CA TYR A 274 -29.59 9.92 22.03
C TYR A 274 -28.96 9.82 23.43
N ALA A 275 -28.77 10.95 24.12
CA ALA A 275 -28.09 11.00 25.42
C ALA A 275 -29.01 10.73 26.64
N SER A 276 -30.33 10.60 26.49
CA SER A 276 -31.25 10.62 27.65
C SER A 276 -32.14 9.38 27.85
N GLY A 277 -32.03 8.33 27.02
CA GLY A 277 -32.56 7.00 27.34
C GLY A 277 -34.03 6.90 27.79
N LYS A 278 -34.90 7.87 27.46
CA LYS A 278 -36.34 7.84 27.79
C LYS A 278 -37.19 7.81 26.53
N PRO A 279 -38.13 6.86 26.40
CA PRO A 279 -38.96 6.73 25.22
C PRO A 279 -39.97 7.87 25.21
N LEU A 280 -39.91 8.75 24.22
CA LEU A 280 -40.99 9.70 23.94
C LEU A 280 -42.02 8.97 23.07
N ALA A 281 -42.93 8.27 23.73
CA ALA A 281 -44.16 7.79 23.13
C ALA A 281 -45.05 9.00 22.82
N ALA A 282 -45.09 9.41 21.55
CA ALA A 282 -46.19 10.22 21.01
C ALA A 282 -46.25 10.11 19.47
N ALA A 283 -47.00 9.11 19.01
CA ALA A 283 -47.84 9.04 17.82
C ALA A 283 -47.40 9.73 16.51
N LEU A 284 -46.90 8.93 15.55
CA LEU A 284 -47.15 9.10 14.10
C LEU A 284 -47.27 7.69 13.45
N PRO A 285 -48.26 7.45 12.54
CA PRO A 285 -48.67 6.10 12.17
C PRO A 285 -47.79 5.45 11.07
N ALA A 286 -47.33 4.24 11.40
CA ALA A 286 -47.12 3.07 10.54
C ALA A 286 -46.52 3.25 9.14
N ALA A 287 -45.19 3.08 9.04
CA ALA A 287 -44.56 2.20 8.05
C ALA A 287 -43.12 1.86 8.49
N GLY A 288 -42.98 0.70 9.15
CA GLY A 288 -41.77 -0.13 9.23
C GLY A 288 -40.43 0.53 9.58
N LEU A 289 -40.18 0.79 10.87
CA LEU A 289 -38.82 0.90 11.40
C LEU A 289 -38.61 -0.21 12.43
N ILE A 290 -37.90 -1.26 12.02
CA ILE A 290 -37.41 -2.29 12.92
C ILE A 290 -36.24 -1.68 13.70
N THR A 291 -36.50 -1.40 14.97
CA THR A 291 -35.49 -1.31 16.03
C THR A 291 -34.63 -2.56 16.06
N ALA A 292 -33.30 -2.40 16.03
CA ALA A 292 -32.40 -3.45 16.48
C ALA A 292 -31.11 -2.87 17.07
N VAL A 293 -31.02 -2.94 18.40
CA VAL A 293 -29.77 -3.07 19.14
C VAL A 293 -29.68 -4.55 19.56
N ALA A 294 -28.48 -5.13 19.39
CA ALA A 294 -27.92 -6.33 20.03
C ALA A 294 -28.25 -7.76 19.53
N LEU A 295 -27.15 -8.44 19.12
CA LEU A 295 -26.74 -9.84 19.39
C LEU A 295 -27.57 -11.03 18.83
N ALA A 296 -26.98 -11.81 17.90
CA ALA A 296 -26.86 -13.29 17.94
C ALA A 296 -26.42 -13.91 16.58
N VAL A 297 -25.47 -14.84 16.67
CA VAL A 297 -25.07 -15.80 15.61
C VAL A 297 -25.90 -17.08 15.78
N TYR A 298 -26.63 -17.56 14.75
CA TYR A 298 -26.76 -18.97 14.31
C TYR A 298 -27.86 -19.17 13.22
N LEU A 299 -27.51 -19.86 12.11
CA LEU A 299 -28.30 -20.80 11.26
C LEU A 299 -29.75 -20.42 10.81
N ILE A 300 -30.26 -20.45 9.56
CA ILE A 300 -30.18 -21.29 8.32
C ILE A 300 -30.87 -20.44 7.16
N PRO A 301 -31.21 -20.97 5.97
CA PRO A 301 -30.45 -21.17 4.71
C PRO A 301 -30.67 -20.07 3.63
N LEU A 302 -29.75 -19.98 2.67
CA LEU A 302 -29.88 -19.19 1.43
C LEU A 302 -31.01 -19.72 0.51
N PRO A 303 -31.86 -18.85 -0.09
CA PRO A 303 -32.67 -19.23 -1.24
C PRO A 303 -31.83 -19.24 -2.53
N GLY A 304 -32.12 -20.23 -3.38
CA GLY A 304 -31.31 -20.68 -4.51
C GLY A 304 -31.09 -19.68 -5.66
N GLN A 305 -30.00 -19.93 -6.38
CA GLN A 305 -29.66 -19.27 -7.63
C GLN A 305 -30.51 -19.78 -8.80
N PRO A 306 -30.89 -18.93 -9.76
CA PRO A 306 -31.36 -19.37 -11.06
C PRO A 306 -30.19 -19.80 -11.98
N ASP A 307 -30.45 -20.84 -12.78
CA ASP A 307 -29.52 -21.54 -13.67
C ASP A 307 -28.83 -20.66 -14.73
N PRO A 308 -27.63 -21.04 -15.22
CA PRO A 308 -26.91 -20.33 -16.27
C PRO A 308 -27.51 -20.58 -17.66
N PRO A 309 -27.49 -19.59 -18.57
CA PRO A 309 -27.95 -19.79 -19.94
C PRO A 309 -26.94 -20.57 -20.80
N THR A 310 -27.55 -21.43 -21.61
CA THR A 310 -27.08 -22.38 -22.61
C THR A 310 -25.97 -21.91 -23.55
N GLU A 311 -25.05 -22.83 -23.83
CA GLU A 311 -24.02 -22.81 -24.89
C GLU A 311 -24.56 -22.35 -26.25
N LEU A 312 -23.92 -21.32 -26.82
CA LEU A 312 -24.00 -21.00 -28.25
C LEU A 312 -22.90 -21.74 -29.00
N THR A 313 -23.32 -22.69 -29.82
CA THR A 313 -22.49 -23.51 -30.70
C THR A 313 -21.97 -22.69 -31.88
N LEU A 314 -20.67 -22.76 -32.16
CA LEU A 314 -20.03 -22.20 -33.35
C LEU A 314 -20.29 -23.09 -34.59
N PRO A 315 -20.64 -22.53 -35.77
CA PRO A 315 -20.62 -23.28 -37.02
C PRO A 315 -19.20 -23.39 -37.60
N THR A 316 -18.83 -24.63 -37.86
CA THR A 316 -17.68 -25.09 -38.65
C THR A 316 -17.73 -24.59 -40.09
N ALA A 317 -16.56 -24.17 -40.59
CA ALA A 317 -16.30 -23.85 -41.98
C ALA A 317 -16.33 -25.08 -42.89
N THR A 318 -17.03 -24.99 -44.04
CA THR A 318 -16.69 -25.71 -45.28
C THR A 318 -17.11 -24.85 -46.48
N GLY A 319 -16.26 -24.78 -47.51
CA GLY A 319 -16.63 -24.14 -48.79
C GLY A 319 -15.47 -23.55 -49.56
N ARG A 320 -14.82 -24.40 -50.36
CA ARG A 320 -13.71 -24.11 -51.28
C ARG A 320 -14.27 -23.74 -52.65
N SER A 321 -13.90 -22.59 -53.23
CA SER A 321 -13.89 -22.38 -54.69
C SER A 321 -13.24 -21.04 -55.10
N THR A 322 -12.28 -21.15 -56.00
CA THR A 322 -11.71 -20.13 -56.91
C THR A 322 -11.76 -20.74 -58.32
N PRO A 323 -11.48 -20.01 -59.41
CA PRO A 323 -11.74 -18.60 -59.74
C PRO A 323 -12.48 -18.50 -61.10
N ASP A 324 -13.02 -17.33 -61.44
CA ASP A 324 -13.23 -16.99 -62.86
C ASP A 324 -12.86 -15.53 -63.13
N THR A 325 -12.02 -15.37 -64.15
CA THR A 325 -11.57 -14.12 -64.74
C THR A 325 -12.37 -13.90 -66.02
N PRO A 326 -12.80 -12.66 -66.31
CA PRO A 326 -12.43 -12.12 -67.61
C PRO A 326 -11.96 -10.66 -67.56
N THR A 327 -10.74 -10.49 -68.07
CA THR A 327 -10.23 -9.47 -68.98
C THR A 327 -11.13 -8.27 -69.31
N GLY A 328 -10.65 -7.08 -68.96
CA GLY A 328 -11.07 -5.79 -69.53
C GLY A 328 -10.15 -4.66 -69.06
N THR A 329 -9.50 -3.96 -69.99
CA THR A 329 -8.65 -2.76 -69.75
C THR A 329 -8.80 -1.87 -71.00
N PRO A 330 -8.66 -0.53 -70.93
CA PRO A 330 -9.55 0.46 -70.30
C PRO A 330 -9.84 1.62 -71.30
N PRO A 331 -10.44 2.74 -70.85
CA PRO A 331 -9.86 4.02 -71.26
C PRO A 331 -9.51 4.92 -70.08
N ALA A 332 -8.51 5.75 -70.35
CA ALA A 332 -7.76 6.59 -69.44
C ALA A 332 -8.58 7.74 -68.83
N SER A 333 -8.29 8.03 -67.56
CA SER A 333 -7.92 9.35 -67.01
C SER A 333 -8.28 9.36 -65.52
N SER A 334 -7.32 9.02 -64.66
CA SER A 334 -7.39 9.31 -63.24
C SER A 334 -6.04 9.87 -62.82
N THR A 335 -6.04 11.16 -62.53
CA THR A 335 -4.94 11.88 -61.92
C THR A 335 -4.57 11.16 -60.63
N ALA A 336 -3.36 10.60 -60.57
CA ALA A 336 -2.88 9.96 -59.36
C ALA A 336 -2.95 10.97 -58.20
N PRO A 337 -3.56 10.63 -57.06
CA PRO A 337 -3.40 11.44 -55.86
C PRO A 337 -1.90 11.50 -55.54
N PRO A 338 -1.40 12.64 -55.01
CA PRO A 338 -0.01 12.74 -54.62
C PRO A 338 0.32 11.56 -53.71
N THR A 339 1.41 10.84 -54.04
CA THR A 339 1.92 9.76 -53.22
C THR A 339 2.37 10.37 -51.90
N THR A 340 1.45 10.47 -50.94
CA THR A 340 1.75 10.95 -49.60
C THR A 340 2.79 9.99 -49.05
N ALA A 341 4.02 10.47 -48.89
CA ALA A 341 5.07 9.70 -48.26
C ALA A 341 4.53 9.15 -46.93
N THR A 342 4.69 7.84 -46.72
CA THR A 342 4.22 7.22 -45.47
C THR A 342 4.88 7.93 -44.30
N PRO A 343 4.12 8.56 -43.39
CA PRO A 343 4.70 9.38 -42.35
C PRO A 343 5.57 8.51 -41.45
N ILE A 344 6.79 8.94 -41.16
CA ILE A 344 7.72 8.22 -40.26
C ILE A 344 7.26 8.38 -38.80
N SER A 345 6.44 9.40 -38.52
CA SER A 345 5.89 9.66 -37.19
C SER A 345 4.43 10.07 -37.26
N PHE A 346 3.65 9.58 -36.30
CA PHE A 346 2.28 10.02 -36.03
C PHE A 346 2.26 10.84 -34.74
N PHE A 347 1.37 11.84 -34.67
CA PHE A 347 1.17 12.65 -33.48
C PHE A 347 -0.27 12.50 -32.99
N VAL A 348 -0.43 12.43 -31.67
CA VAL A 348 -1.72 12.34 -30.97
C VAL A 348 -1.83 13.51 -30.01
N SER A 349 -2.96 14.19 -29.99
CA SER A 349 -3.22 15.35 -29.13
C SER A 349 -4.62 15.27 -28.53
N PRO A 350 -4.84 15.72 -27.28
CA PRO A 350 -6.18 15.82 -26.70
C PRO A 350 -7.13 16.74 -27.49
N ARG A 351 -6.58 17.60 -28.36
CA ARG A 351 -7.33 18.51 -29.26
C ARG A 351 -7.29 18.08 -30.73
N GLY A 352 -6.76 16.90 -31.03
CA GLY A 352 -6.67 16.37 -32.39
C GLY A 352 -8.02 15.87 -32.93
N SER A 353 -7.97 15.22 -34.10
CA SER A 353 -9.12 14.57 -34.73
C SER A 353 -8.72 13.23 -35.33
N ASP A 354 -9.49 12.17 -35.13
CA ASP A 354 -9.17 10.86 -35.74
C ASP A 354 -9.42 10.79 -37.26
N GLY A 355 -10.07 11.82 -37.81
CA GLY A 355 -10.14 12.07 -39.25
C GLY A 355 -8.95 12.86 -39.82
N ALA A 356 -8.03 13.33 -38.97
CA ALA A 356 -6.83 14.06 -39.35
C ALA A 356 -5.79 13.17 -40.06
N ALA A 357 -4.76 13.80 -40.62
CA ALA A 357 -3.64 13.08 -41.25
C ALA A 357 -2.69 12.39 -40.23
N GLY A 358 -2.75 12.76 -38.95
CA GLY A 358 -1.85 12.26 -37.91
C GLY A 358 -0.47 12.91 -37.94
N THR A 359 -0.32 14.05 -38.63
CA THR A 359 0.93 14.83 -38.66
C THR A 359 1.05 15.71 -37.42
N GLU A 360 2.20 16.37 -37.23
CA GLU A 360 2.39 17.25 -36.07
C GLU A 360 1.42 18.44 -36.03
N GLN A 361 1.10 18.97 -37.22
CA GLN A 361 0.18 20.10 -37.42
C GLN A 361 -1.29 19.65 -37.44
N ASP A 362 -1.56 18.40 -37.82
CA ASP A 362 -2.90 17.81 -37.92
C ASP A 362 -2.92 16.44 -37.21
N PRO A 363 -2.83 16.41 -35.86
CA PRO A 363 -2.66 15.18 -35.08
C PRO A 363 -3.96 14.39 -34.93
N PHE A 364 -3.83 13.08 -34.71
CA PHE A 364 -4.94 12.24 -34.29
C PHE A 364 -5.48 12.67 -32.92
N ALA A 365 -6.75 12.37 -32.65
CA ALA A 365 -7.34 12.60 -31.33
C ALA A 365 -6.98 11.48 -30.36
N THR A 366 -6.96 10.23 -30.84
CA THR A 366 -6.83 9.05 -29.98
C THR A 366 -5.56 8.25 -30.27
N LEU A 367 -5.02 7.67 -29.20
CA LEU A 367 -3.92 6.70 -29.29
C LEU A 367 -4.35 5.44 -30.04
N GLY A 368 -5.60 5.00 -29.87
CA GLY A 368 -6.16 3.85 -30.58
C GLY A 368 -6.09 4.01 -32.10
N ARG A 369 -6.41 5.21 -32.61
CA ARG A 369 -6.29 5.52 -34.03
C ARG A 369 -4.85 5.43 -34.53
N ALA A 370 -3.90 6.02 -33.80
CA ALA A 370 -2.48 5.98 -34.15
C ALA A 370 -1.93 4.55 -34.14
N ALA A 371 -2.27 3.76 -33.10
CA ALA A 371 -1.85 2.37 -32.96
C ALA A 371 -2.36 1.48 -34.10
N ALA A 372 -3.59 1.71 -34.58
CA ALA A 372 -4.19 0.94 -35.65
C ALA A 372 -3.49 1.11 -37.02
N VAL A 373 -2.76 2.21 -37.23
CA VAL A 373 -2.10 2.52 -38.51
C VAL A 373 -0.58 2.40 -38.46
N ALA A 374 -0.01 2.18 -37.27
CA ALA A 374 1.42 2.08 -37.06
C ALA A 374 2.04 0.82 -37.70
N ARG A 375 3.25 0.99 -38.23
CA ARG A 375 4.04 -0.03 -38.94
C ARG A 375 5.48 -0.05 -38.39
N PRO A 376 6.24 -1.15 -38.62
CA PRO A 376 7.63 -1.26 -38.19
C PRO A 376 8.48 -0.02 -38.52
N GLY A 377 9.20 0.50 -37.52
CA GLY A 377 10.09 1.65 -37.64
C GLY A 377 9.41 3.02 -37.49
N GLN A 378 8.08 3.08 -37.32
CA GLN A 378 7.37 4.32 -37.08
C GLN A 378 7.29 4.66 -35.59
N THR A 379 7.13 5.94 -35.30
CA THR A 379 6.94 6.45 -33.93
C THR A 379 5.58 7.13 -33.79
N ILE A 380 4.88 6.84 -32.69
CA ILE A 380 3.69 7.56 -32.23
C ILE A 380 4.13 8.50 -31.11
N TYR A 381 3.99 9.80 -31.32
CA TYR A 381 4.23 10.82 -30.32
C TYR A 381 2.92 11.29 -29.70
N LEU A 382 2.81 11.18 -28.38
CA LEU A 382 1.78 11.87 -27.62
C LEU A 382 2.26 13.29 -27.33
N LYS A 383 1.46 14.29 -27.69
CA LYS A 383 1.74 15.71 -27.39
C LYS A 383 1.35 16.04 -25.94
N ASP A 384 1.92 17.12 -25.42
CA ASP A 384 1.75 17.62 -24.05
C ASP A 384 0.30 17.62 -23.56
N GLY A 385 0.16 17.31 -22.28
CA GLY A 385 -1.10 17.41 -21.54
C GLY A 385 -1.72 16.08 -21.15
N ILE A 386 -2.94 16.17 -20.61
CA ILE A 386 -3.69 15.03 -20.09
C ILE A 386 -4.59 14.46 -21.19
N HIS A 387 -4.29 13.24 -21.62
CA HIS A 387 -5.11 12.46 -22.53
C HIS A 387 -6.10 11.63 -21.70
N ARG A 388 -7.39 11.71 -22.01
CA ARG A 388 -8.48 11.00 -21.31
C ARG A 388 -9.16 9.97 -22.21
N PRO A 389 -8.49 8.86 -22.51
CA PRO A 389 -9.07 7.78 -23.28
C PRO A 389 -10.28 7.20 -22.54
N ASN A 390 -11.33 6.90 -23.29
CA ASN A 390 -12.51 6.17 -22.81
C ASN A 390 -12.48 4.69 -23.22
N GLU A 391 -11.47 4.28 -23.97
CA GLU A 391 -11.27 2.91 -24.43
C GLU A 391 -9.82 2.46 -24.18
N ALA A 392 -9.66 1.20 -23.79
CA ALA A 392 -8.34 0.56 -23.68
C ALA A 392 -7.74 0.36 -25.08
N VAL A 393 -6.43 0.54 -25.19
CA VAL A 393 -5.70 0.40 -26.45
C VAL A 393 -4.94 -0.93 -26.49
N GLU A 394 -5.10 -1.67 -27.58
CA GLU A 394 -4.27 -2.85 -27.86
C GLU A 394 -3.22 -2.54 -28.93
N LEU A 395 -1.95 -2.82 -28.61
CA LEU A 395 -0.82 -2.71 -29.54
C LEU A 395 -0.57 -4.10 -30.17
N THR A 396 -1.22 -4.36 -31.30
CA THR A 396 -1.20 -5.67 -31.98
C THR A 396 -0.21 -5.75 -33.13
N ALA A 397 0.12 -4.62 -33.77
CA ALA A 397 1.18 -4.55 -34.77
C ALA A 397 2.53 -4.98 -34.16
N SER A 398 3.40 -5.61 -34.94
CA SER A 398 4.74 -5.98 -34.49
C SER A 398 5.78 -5.20 -35.26
N GLY A 399 6.77 -4.65 -34.55
CA GLY A 399 8.01 -4.17 -35.16
C GLY A 399 8.95 -5.33 -35.49
N THR A 400 10.19 -4.99 -35.80
CA THR A 400 11.31 -5.94 -35.87
C THR A 400 12.46 -5.44 -34.98
N PRO A 401 13.46 -6.28 -34.66
CA PRO A 401 14.63 -5.83 -33.90
C PRO A 401 15.30 -4.57 -34.49
N ASP A 402 15.38 -4.49 -35.83
CA ASP A 402 16.00 -3.35 -36.54
C ASP A 402 15.04 -2.17 -36.74
N LYS A 403 13.72 -2.40 -36.62
CA LYS A 403 12.67 -1.41 -36.89
C LYS A 403 11.54 -1.55 -35.86
N PRO A 404 11.81 -1.23 -34.58
CA PRO A 404 10.78 -1.27 -33.56
C PRO A 404 9.68 -0.25 -33.85
N ILE A 405 8.48 -0.48 -33.33
CA ILE A 405 7.41 0.54 -33.31
C ILE A 405 7.52 1.27 -31.97
N THR A 406 7.58 2.60 -32.00
CA THR A 406 7.76 3.40 -30.78
C THR A 406 6.47 4.12 -30.40
N LEU A 407 6.11 4.08 -29.11
CA LEU A 407 5.13 4.96 -28.48
C LEU A 407 5.86 5.79 -27.42
N ALA A 408 5.83 7.12 -27.56
CA ALA A 408 6.55 8.01 -26.66
C ALA A 408 5.81 9.33 -26.43
N ALA A 409 6.11 10.01 -25.32
CA ALA A 409 5.86 11.45 -25.24
C ALA A 409 6.76 12.20 -26.26
N ALA A 410 6.27 13.30 -26.81
CA ALA A 410 7.11 14.22 -27.58
C ALA A 410 8.17 14.86 -26.65
N SER A 411 9.33 15.22 -27.20
CA SER A 411 10.47 15.66 -26.39
C SER A 411 10.14 16.93 -25.60
N GLY A 412 10.27 16.87 -24.27
CA GLY A 412 10.02 18.00 -23.37
C GLY A 412 8.56 18.14 -22.91
N ASP A 413 7.66 17.31 -23.44
CA ASP A 413 6.25 17.31 -23.06
C ASP A 413 6.02 16.41 -21.83
N HIS A 414 5.09 16.82 -20.95
CA HIS A 414 4.63 15.99 -19.85
C HIS A 414 3.29 15.37 -20.23
N VAL A 415 3.32 14.08 -20.57
CA VAL A 415 2.15 13.35 -21.05
C VAL A 415 1.59 12.47 -19.95
N ILE A 416 0.33 12.69 -19.62
CA ILE A 416 -0.43 11.87 -18.68
C ILE A 416 -1.57 11.18 -19.43
N LEU A 417 -1.60 9.85 -19.40
CA LEU A 417 -2.76 9.05 -19.78
C LEU A 417 -3.64 8.84 -18.54
N ASP A 418 -4.71 9.62 -18.41
CA ASP A 418 -5.71 9.47 -17.35
C ASP A 418 -6.75 8.43 -17.81
N ALA A 419 -6.56 7.19 -17.35
CA ALA A 419 -7.33 6.03 -17.74
C ALA A 419 -8.63 5.85 -16.91
N SER A 420 -9.03 6.86 -16.13
CA SER A 420 -10.22 6.78 -15.25
C SER A 420 -11.54 6.46 -15.96
N GLN A 421 -11.61 6.67 -17.28
CA GLN A 421 -12.78 6.38 -18.11
C GLN A 421 -12.66 5.08 -18.92
N VAL A 422 -11.54 4.35 -18.78
CA VAL A 422 -11.34 3.07 -19.45
C VAL A 422 -12.16 1.98 -18.75
N GLY A 423 -12.68 1.03 -19.53
CA GLY A 423 -13.41 -0.13 -18.98
C GLY A 423 -12.52 -1.11 -18.19
N ALA A 424 -12.99 -2.35 -18.04
CA ALA A 424 -12.35 -3.38 -17.21
C ALA A 424 -11.07 -4.02 -17.81
N ARG A 425 -10.30 -3.28 -18.61
CA ARG A 425 -9.02 -3.73 -19.20
C ARG A 425 -7.90 -2.74 -18.84
N PRO A 426 -6.63 -3.19 -18.78
CA PRO A 426 -5.50 -2.28 -18.65
C PRO A 426 -5.55 -1.21 -19.74
N MET A 427 -5.15 0.02 -19.40
CA MET A 427 -5.12 1.15 -20.33
C MET A 427 -4.42 0.80 -21.66
N LEU A 428 -3.26 0.15 -21.56
CA LEU A 428 -2.47 -0.29 -22.71
C LEU A 428 -2.17 -1.79 -22.62
N THR A 429 -2.55 -2.56 -23.64
CA THR A 429 -2.17 -3.98 -23.76
C THR A 429 -1.27 -4.21 -24.97
N VAL A 430 -0.01 -4.55 -24.74
CA VAL A 430 0.97 -4.91 -25.76
C VAL A 430 0.86 -6.40 -26.07
N ARG A 431 0.56 -6.72 -27.34
CA ARG A 431 0.52 -8.10 -27.86
C ARG A 431 1.57 -8.33 -28.95
N GLY A 432 1.87 -7.30 -29.73
CA GLY A 432 2.87 -7.36 -30.77
C GLY A 432 4.30 -7.41 -30.23
N ALA A 433 5.24 -7.79 -31.10
CA ALA A 433 6.66 -7.83 -30.79
C ALA A 433 7.38 -6.50 -31.09
N HIS A 434 8.51 -6.28 -30.44
CA HIS A 434 9.44 -5.18 -30.71
C HIS A 434 8.81 -3.78 -30.63
N TRP A 435 8.03 -3.55 -29.57
CA TRP A 435 7.58 -2.22 -29.20
C TRP A 435 8.59 -1.52 -28.31
N VAL A 436 8.73 -0.21 -28.45
CA VAL A 436 9.38 0.66 -27.47
C VAL A 436 8.30 1.58 -26.90
N VAL A 437 7.91 1.35 -25.65
CA VAL A 437 6.95 2.21 -24.93
C VAL A 437 7.75 3.00 -23.91
N ARG A 438 7.78 4.33 -24.05
CA ARG A 438 8.66 5.15 -23.21
C ARG A 438 8.11 6.51 -22.84
N ASP A 439 8.63 7.07 -21.75
CA ASP A 439 8.38 8.47 -21.37
C ASP A 439 6.89 8.77 -21.14
N LEU A 440 6.15 7.82 -20.54
CA LEU A 440 4.71 7.97 -20.30
C LEU A 440 4.35 7.87 -18.82
N GLU A 441 3.38 8.68 -18.41
CA GLU A 441 2.67 8.54 -17.14
C GLU A 441 1.27 7.96 -17.39
N VAL A 442 0.86 6.95 -16.60
CA VAL A 442 -0.49 6.35 -16.68
C VAL A 442 -1.09 6.28 -15.28
N ILE A 443 -2.29 6.86 -15.15
CA ILE A 443 -2.99 6.96 -13.87
C ILE A 443 -4.42 6.44 -13.93
N LYS A 444 -4.94 6.02 -12.78
CA LYS A 444 -6.38 5.75 -12.55
C LYS A 444 -6.99 4.67 -13.46
N GLY A 445 -6.18 3.75 -14.00
CA GLY A 445 -6.67 2.62 -14.79
C GLY A 445 -7.49 1.64 -13.94
N PRO A 446 -8.79 1.40 -14.23
CA PRO A 446 -9.65 0.55 -13.40
C PRO A 446 -9.25 -0.93 -13.31
N ALA A 447 -8.42 -1.39 -14.25
CA ALA A 447 -7.87 -2.75 -14.28
C ALA A 447 -6.35 -2.75 -14.52
N GLY A 448 -5.65 -1.73 -14.00
CA GLY A 448 -4.21 -1.54 -14.18
C GLY A 448 -3.84 -0.61 -15.33
N ALA A 449 -2.54 -0.33 -15.48
CA ALA A 449 -2.03 0.62 -16.47
C ALA A 449 -1.56 -0.07 -17.75
N VAL A 450 -0.49 -0.86 -17.69
CA VAL A 450 0.12 -1.47 -18.88
C VAL A 450 0.23 -2.98 -18.70
N ALA A 451 -0.11 -3.73 -19.75
CA ALA A 451 0.04 -5.18 -19.77
C ALA A 451 0.81 -5.64 -21.01
N CYS A 452 1.77 -6.54 -20.83
CA CYS A 452 2.35 -7.36 -21.90
C CYS A 452 1.66 -8.73 -21.89
N ALA A 453 0.81 -8.96 -22.89
CA ALA A 453 0.12 -10.24 -23.07
C ALA A 453 0.84 -11.06 -24.14
N SER A 454 1.82 -11.88 -23.72
CA SER A 454 2.71 -12.64 -24.61
C SER A 454 3.51 -11.80 -25.60
N CYS A 455 3.73 -10.51 -25.33
CA CYS A 455 4.59 -9.65 -26.14
C CYS A 455 6.06 -10.09 -26.04
N SER A 456 6.85 -9.83 -27.09
CA SER A 456 8.25 -10.24 -27.11
C SER A 456 9.19 -9.19 -27.67
N GLY A 457 10.42 -9.16 -27.15
CA GLY A 457 11.46 -8.26 -27.62
C GLY A 457 11.13 -6.77 -27.45
N SER A 458 10.21 -6.43 -26.54
CA SER A 458 9.73 -5.06 -26.32
C SER A 458 10.49 -4.38 -25.17
N THR A 459 10.63 -3.06 -25.25
CA THR A 459 11.24 -2.21 -24.23
C THR A 459 10.19 -1.29 -23.60
N PHE A 460 10.15 -1.26 -22.27
CA PHE A 460 9.34 -0.36 -21.45
C PHE A 460 10.28 0.55 -20.67
N GLN A 461 10.38 1.82 -21.04
CA GLN A 461 11.44 2.70 -20.55
C GLN A 461 10.89 3.99 -19.92
N ARG A 462 11.37 4.38 -18.73
CA ARG A 462 10.97 5.64 -18.08
C ARG A 462 9.45 5.82 -18.03
N LEU A 463 8.76 4.76 -17.58
CA LEU A 463 7.31 4.79 -17.36
C LEU A 463 7.03 5.15 -15.91
N SER A 464 6.00 5.96 -15.66
CA SER A 464 5.46 6.24 -14.33
C SER A 464 4.03 5.72 -14.26
N LEU A 465 3.81 4.57 -13.63
CA LEU A 465 2.51 3.89 -13.61
C LEU A 465 1.98 3.85 -12.18
N HIS A 466 1.02 4.71 -11.88
CA HIS A 466 0.57 4.90 -10.50
C HIS A 466 -0.90 5.25 -10.32
N ASP A 467 -1.39 5.14 -9.09
CA ASP A 467 -2.78 5.39 -8.73
C ASP A 467 -3.78 4.57 -9.57
N ASN A 468 -3.36 3.39 -10.05
CA ASN A 468 -4.22 2.48 -10.81
C ASN A 468 -4.96 1.52 -9.87
N LEU A 469 -6.12 1.03 -10.31
CA LEU A 469 -6.93 0.04 -9.58
C LEU A 469 -6.52 -1.43 -9.87
N GLY A 470 -5.25 -1.63 -10.25
CA GLY A 470 -4.63 -2.90 -10.58
C GLY A 470 -3.12 -2.70 -10.74
N ALA A 471 -2.40 -3.72 -11.20
CA ALA A 471 -0.95 -3.64 -11.33
C ALA A 471 -0.50 -2.47 -12.25
N GLY A 472 0.64 -1.86 -11.93
CA GLY A 472 1.24 -0.84 -12.77
C GLY A 472 1.63 -1.42 -14.13
N LEU A 473 2.56 -2.38 -14.14
CA LEU A 473 2.97 -3.12 -15.34
C LEU A 473 2.88 -4.64 -15.12
N ALA A 474 2.10 -5.34 -15.94
CA ALA A 474 1.92 -6.78 -15.82
C ALA A 474 2.41 -7.56 -17.06
N PHE A 475 3.08 -8.69 -16.86
CA PHE A 475 3.50 -9.63 -17.90
C PHE A 475 2.79 -10.98 -17.73
N SER A 476 2.37 -11.58 -18.84
CA SER A 476 1.71 -12.89 -18.85
C SER A 476 2.00 -13.72 -20.11
N GLY A 477 1.72 -15.02 -20.02
CA GLY A 477 1.81 -15.95 -21.15
C GLY A 477 3.24 -16.17 -21.65
N ALA A 478 3.44 -16.13 -22.97
CA ALA A 478 4.73 -16.39 -23.61
C ALA A 478 5.65 -15.15 -23.65
N ALA A 479 5.44 -14.17 -22.76
CA ALA A 479 6.19 -12.93 -22.76
C ALA A 479 7.70 -13.18 -22.63
N SER A 480 8.49 -12.76 -23.62
CA SER A 480 9.90 -13.16 -23.72
C SER A 480 10.81 -12.06 -24.28
N GLY A 481 12.05 -12.01 -23.80
CA GLY A 481 13.05 -11.05 -24.28
C GLY A 481 12.67 -9.57 -24.05
N ASN A 482 11.78 -9.28 -23.10
CA ASN A 482 11.37 -7.90 -22.82
C ASN A 482 12.32 -7.22 -21.84
N LEU A 483 12.51 -5.91 -21.98
CA LEU A 483 13.29 -5.07 -21.09
C LEU A 483 12.40 -4.01 -20.45
N VAL A 484 12.39 -3.95 -19.12
CA VAL A 484 11.86 -2.82 -18.36
C VAL A 484 13.03 -2.04 -17.78
N VAL A 485 13.08 -0.74 -18.03
CA VAL A 485 14.23 0.09 -17.62
C VAL A 485 13.80 1.46 -17.12
N ASP A 486 14.37 1.87 -15.99
CA ASP A 486 14.20 3.21 -15.42
C ASP A 486 12.75 3.62 -15.12
N GLY A 487 11.86 2.67 -14.84
CA GLY A 487 10.44 2.92 -14.55
C GLY A 487 10.10 3.04 -13.06
N ASP A 488 9.03 3.76 -12.75
CA ASP A 488 8.43 3.89 -11.43
C ASP A 488 7.01 3.32 -11.42
N PHE A 489 6.75 2.41 -10.48
CA PHE A 489 5.47 1.72 -10.34
C PHE A 489 4.97 1.86 -8.91
N HIS A 490 4.02 2.75 -8.66
CA HIS A 490 3.72 3.15 -7.29
C HIS A 490 2.27 3.47 -7.00
N HIS A 491 1.89 3.44 -5.72
CA HIS A 491 0.54 3.84 -5.29
C HIS A 491 -0.59 3.07 -6.02
N ASN A 492 -0.28 1.91 -6.59
CA ASN A 492 -1.26 1.05 -7.22
C ASN A 492 -1.99 0.24 -6.13
N ARG A 493 -3.30 0.09 -6.29
CA ARG A 493 -4.15 -0.65 -5.37
C ARG A 493 -5.26 -1.36 -6.13
N ASP A 494 -5.90 -2.37 -5.59
CA ASP A 494 -7.18 -2.90 -6.09
C ASP A 494 -8.31 -2.50 -5.14
N ALA A 495 -9.57 -2.79 -5.49
CA ALA A 495 -10.73 -2.41 -4.70
C ALA A 495 -10.76 -3.13 -3.32
N GLU A 496 -10.15 -4.30 -3.23
CA GLU A 496 -10.06 -5.10 -2.01
C GLU A 496 -8.77 -4.82 -1.21
N GLY A 497 -7.78 -4.20 -1.84
CA GLY A 497 -6.48 -3.86 -1.29
C GLY A 497 -5.57 -5.06 -1.09
N ARG A 498 -5.53 -6.01 -2.05
CA ARG A 498 -4.91 -7.32 -1.87
C ARG A 498 -3.97 -7.80 -2.97
N GLU A 499 -4.06 -7.28 -4.18
CA GLU A 499 -3.51 -7.93 -5.40
C GLU A 499 -2.79 -6.95 -6.35
N ALA A 500 -2.90 -5.63 -6.14
CA ALA A 500 -2.26 -4.67 -7.04
C ALA A 500 -0.79 -4.43 -6.67
N ASP A 501 0.08 -5.03 -7.48
CA ASP A 501 1.53 -4.86 -7.43
C ASP A 501 2.01 -3.64 -8.21
N GLY A 502 3.24 -3.19 -7.94
CA GLY A 502 3.91 -2.23 -8.82
C GLY A 502 4.19 -2.82 -10.20
N LEU A 503 5.00 -3.88 -10.24
CA LEU A 503 5.33 -4.63 -11.45
C LEU A 503 5.13 -6.12 -11.20
N ALA A 504 4.38 -6.78 -12.09
CA ALA A 504 4.03 -8.18 -11.94
C ALA A 504 4.43 -9.01 -13.17
N PHE A 505 5.04 -10.18 -12.93
CA PHE A 505 4.96 -11.31 -13.84
C PHE A 505 3.97 -12.31 -13.25
N THR A 506 2.88 -12.56 -13.97
CA THR A 506 1.78 -13.41 -13.52
C THR A 506 2.02 -14.86 -13.96
N THR A 507 1.03 -15.55 -14.52
CA THR A 507 1.24 -16.89 -15.10
C THR A 507 1.85 -16.77 -16.49
N GLY A 508 2.95 -17.48 -16.74
CA GLY A 508 3.62 -17.49 -18.04
C GLY A 508 4.90 -18.30 -18.09
N SER A 509 5.58 -18.32 -19.24
CA SER A 509 6.72 -19.22 -19.47
C SER A 509 7.85 -18.65 -20.34
N GLY A 510 7.68 -17.46 -20.93
CA GLY A 510 8.69 -16.90 -21.81
C GLY A 510 9.97 -16.50 -21.08
N GLY A 511 11.14 -16.76 -21.69
CA GLY A 511 12.45 -16.49 -21.08
C GLY A 511 13.05 -15.14 -21.49
N GLY A 512 14.14 -14.76 -20.82
CA GLY A 512 14.97 -13.62 -21.23
C GLY A 512 14.40 -12.24 -20.89
N ASN A 513 13.40 -12.17 -20.02
CA ASN A 513 12.88 -10.90 -19.53
C ASN A 513 13.82 -10.29 -18.47
N ALA A 514 14.00 -8.98 -18.52
CA ALA A 514 14.86 -8.24 -17.60
C ALA A 514 14.19 -6.96 -17.11
N VAL A 515 14.42 -6.61 -15.84
CA VAL A 515 13.97 -5.36 -15.21
C VAL A 515 15.18 -4.69 -14.58
N ARG A 516 15.44 -3.43 -14.93
CA ARG A 516 16.63 -2.69 -14.49
C ARG A 516 16.34 -1.26 -14.05
N GLY A 517 16.97 -0.78 -12.98
CA GLY A 517 16.90 0.64 -12.59
C GLY A 517 15.51 1.11 -12.20
N CYS A 518 14.59 0.19 -11.91
CA CYS A 518 13.19 0.49 -11.63
C CYS A 518 12.96 0.71 -10.13
N ARG A 519 11.93 1.49 -9.79
CA ARG A 519 11.41 1.60 -8.42
C ARG A 519 9.98 1.09 -8.36
N ALA A 520 9.66 0.29 -7.36
CA ALA A 520 8.31 -0.15 -7.09
C ALA A 520 7.95 0.13 -5.63
N TYR A 521 7.08 1.10 -5.39
CA TYR A 521 6.88 1.60 -4.03
C TYR A 521 5.45 1.98 -3.70
N ASP A 522 5.13 1.91 -2.41
CA ASP A 522 3.84 2.32 -1.89
C ASP A 522 2.64 1.64 -2.57
N ASN A 523 2.83 0.45 -3.15
CA ASN A 523 1.75 -0.37 -3.72
C ASN A 523 1.02 -1.13 -2.59
N VAL A 524 -0.22 -1.56 -2.85
CA VAL A 524 -1.07 -2.19 -1.82
C VAL A 524 -0.66 -3.63 -1.50
N ASP A 525 -0.12 -4.33 -2.49
CA ASP A 525 0.44 -5.67 -2.33
C ASP A 525 1.97 -5.59 -2.46
N ASP A 526 2.58 -6.13 -3.51
CA ASP A 526 4.03 -6.21 -3.62
C ASP A 526 4.63 -5.08 -4.47
N GLY A 527 5.92 -4.81 -4.26
CA GLY A 527 6.68 -3.98 -5.16
C GLY A 527 6.83 -4.66 -6.53
N ILE A 528 7.61 -5.73 -6.56
CA ILE A 528 7.82 -6.55 -7.75
C ILE A 528 7.42 -8.00 -7.42
N SER A 529 6.40 -8.52 -8.11
CA SER A 529 5.94 -9.91 -7.97
C SER A 529 6.24 -10.72 -9.24
N LEU A 530 6.75 -11.94 -9.10
CA LEU A 530 7.04 -12.86 -10.20
C LEU A 530 6.08 -14.05 -10.29
N GLY A 531 5.09 -14.11 -9.39
CA GLY A 531 3.93 -15.00 -9.49
C GLY A 531 4.26 -16.44 -9.88
N ALA A 532 3.49 -17.00 -10.81
CA ALA A 532 3.70 -18.35 -11.34
C ALA A 532 4.50 -18.34 -12.67
N PHE A 533 5.35 -17.34 -12.88
CA PHE A 533 6.03 -17.18 -14.15
C PHE A 533 7.23 -18.14 -14.25
N ALA A 534 7.10 -19.19 -15.06
CA ALA A 534 8.09 -20.27 -15.15
C ALA A 534 9.40 -19.87 -15.83
N GLY A 535 9.36 -18.86 -16.70
CA GLY A 535 10.54 -18.34 -17.38
C GLY A 535 11.45 -17.55 -16.44
N LYS A 536 12.77 -17.71 -16.56
CA LYS A 536 13.71 -16.91 -15.77
C LYS A 536 13.53 -15.42 -16.08
N VAL A 537 13.38 -14.64 -15.02
CA VAL A 537 13.37 -13.16 -15.03
C VAL A 537 14.61 -12.68 -14.28
N THR A 538 15.30 -11.68 -14.83
CA THR A 538 16.47 -11.06 -14.18
C THR A 538 16.11 -9.67 -13.69
N LEU A 539 16.17 -9.46 -12.38
CA LEU A 539 15.98 -8.18 -11.72
C LEU A 539 17.36 -7.62 -11.36
N ASP A 540 17.72 -6.45 -11.85
CA ASP A 540 19.04 -5.87 -11.67
C ASP A 540 18.97 -4.39 -11.27
N SER A 541 19.52 -4.04 -10.12
CA SER A 541 19.57 -2.65 -9.65
C SER A 541 18.18 -2.01 -9.54
N ASN A 542 17.21 -2.75 -9.00
CA ASN A 542 15.85 -2.26 -8.75
C ASN A 542 15.63 -1.97 -7.26
N TRP A 543 14.74 -1.05 -6.95
CA TRP A 543 14.40 -0.66 -5.58
C TRP A 543 12.92 -0.93 -5.29
N ALA A 544 12.63 -1.57 -4.16
CA ALA A 544 11.26 -1.81 -3.73
C ALA A 544 11.04 -1.37 -2.28
N TYR A 545 10.11 -0.44 -2.04
CA TYR A 545 9.95 0.11 -0.70
C TYR A 545 8.54 0.57 -0.34
N GLY A 546 8.20 0.53 0.95
CA GLY A 546 6.91 1.04 1.44
C GLY A 546 5.67 0.26 0.96
N ASN A 547 5.84 -0.88 0.28
CA ASN A 547 4.74 -1.69 -0.22
C ASN A 547 3.96 -2.37 0.92
N GLY A 548 2.67 -2.62 0.73
CA GLY A 548 1.77 -3.25 1.71
C GLY A 548 1.35 -2.39 2.90
N ILE A 549 1.67 -1.09 2.92
CA ILE A 549 1.23 -0.17 3.98
C ILE A 549 -0.14 0.41 3.61
N ASN A 550 -1.07 0.42 4.58
CA ASN A 550 -2.46 0.81 4.34
C ASN A 550 -2.64 2.33 4.29
N ARG A 551 -2.41 2.89 3.10
CA ARG A 551 -2.57 4.32 2.80
C ARG A 551 -3.99 4.71 2.40
N TRP A 552 -4.83 3.73 2.10
CA TRP A 552 -6.16 3.96 1.53
C TRP A 552 -7.31 3.64 2.50
N GLY A 553 -7.00 3.35 3.76
CA GLY A 553 -8.00 3.15 4.79
C GLY A 553 -8.82 1.85 4.66
N PHE A 554 -8.26 0.80 4.05
CA PHE A 554 -8.96 -0.47 3.92
C PHE A 554 -9.31 -1.06 5.30
N PRO A 555 -10.51 -1.63 5.49
CA PRO A 555 -10.97 -2.14 6.79
C PRO A 555 -10.36 -3.49 7.17
N ARG A 556 -9.54 -4.09 6.30
CA ARG A 556 -8.95 -5.42 6.46
C ARG A 556 -7.44 -5.35 6.26
N ALA A 557 -6.75 -6.41 6.67
CA ALA A 557 -5.34 -6.59 6.35
C ALA A 557 -5.16 -6.56 4.82
N LEU A 558 -4.11 -5.87 4.38
CA LEU A 558 -3.77 -5.72 2.98
C LEU A 558 -3.13 -6.98 2.40
N GLY A 559 -2.74 -6.88 1.13
CA GLY A 559 -1.77 -7.73 0.48
C GLY A 559 -0.50 -7.97 1.32
N SER A 560 0.29 -8.92 0.85
CA SER A 560 1.46 -9.46 1.52
C SER A 560 2.57 -8.44 1.74
N GLY A 561 2.71 -7.45 0.86
CA GLY A 561 3.50 -6.26 1.15
C GLY A 561 5.00 -6.42 0.95
N HIS A 562 5.43 -7.38 0.13
CA HIS A 562 6.82 -7.70 -0.09
C HIS A 562 7.53 -6.64 -0.95
N GLY A 563 8.84 -6.51 -0.77
CA GLY A 563 9.66 -5.77 -1.72
C GLY A 563 9.74 -6.51 -3.05
N PHE A 564 10.28 -7.71 -3.00
CA PHE A 564 10.42 -8.63 -4.13
C PHE A 564 9.81 -9.98 -3.76
N ASP A 565 8.68 -10.34 -4.39
CA ASP A 565 8.14 -11.70 -4.35
C ASP A 565 8.59 -12.45 -5.60
N LEU A 566 9.47 -13.44 -5.43
CA LEU A 566 9.94 -14.29 -6.52
C LEU A 566 8.94 -15.40 -6.89
N GLY A 567 7.82 -15.46 -6.19
CA GLY A 567 6.68 -16.28 -6.53
C GLY A 567 6.96 -17.79 -6.42
N THR A 568 6.23 -18.55 -7.23
CA THR A 568 6.27 -20.02 -7.27
C THR A 568 6.86 -20.59 -8.56
N GLY A 569 7.17 -19.71 -9.52
CA GLY A 569 7.56 -20.05 -10.89
C GLY A 569 9.02 -20.48 -11.06
N GLY A 570 9.74 -19.71 -11.90
CA GLY A 570 11.05 -20.08 -12.44
C GLY A 570 12.25 -19.77 -11.54
N PRO A 571 13.47 -20.15 -11.97
CA PRO A 571 14.71 -19.86 -11.26
C PRO A 571 15.16 -18.40 -11.47
N HIS A 572 14.45 -17.46 -10.87
CA HIS A 572 14.68 -16.02 -11.02
C HIS A 572 16.02 -15.57 -10.39
N ALA A 573 16.53 -14.42 -10.88
CA ALA A 573 17.75 -13.82 -10.36
C ALA A 573 17.51 -12.37 -9.92
N VAL A 574 18.03 -12.00 -8.76
CA VAL A 574 17.98 -10.64 -8.20
C VAL A 574 19.39 -10.15 -7.91
N LEU A 575 19.79 -9.09 -8.58
CA LEU A 575 21.15 -8.56 -8.56
C LEU A 575 21.10 -7.11 -8.14
N ARG A 576 22.01 -6.70 -7.25
CA ARG A 576 22.27 -5.28 -6.94
C ARG A 576 21.04 -4.47 -6.52
N SER A 577 20.01 -5.14 -6.02
CA SER A 577 18.69 -4.55 -5.78
C SER A 577 18.49 -4.25 -4.29
N ALA A 578 17.58 -3.34 -3.95
CA ALA A 578 17.38 -2.92 -2.57
C ALA A 578 15.90 -2.94 -2.18
N ALA A 579 15.61 -3.48 -0.99
CA ALA A 579 14.28 -3.53 -0.40
C ALA A 579 14.28 -2.89 0.99
N TRP A 580 13.42 -1.89 1.25
CA TRP A 580 13.32 -1.27 2.57
C TRP A 580 11.92 -0.80 2.92
N LYS A 581 11.59 -0.68 4.21
CA LYS A 581 10.27 -0.20 4.71
C LYS A 581 9.05 -0.96 4.15
N ASN A 582 9.23 -2.11 3.50
CA ASN A 582 8.10 -2.92 3.00
C ASN A 582 7.37 -3.56 4.18
N ASN A 583 6.06 -3.74 4.06
CA ASN A 583 5.20 -4.29 5.10
C ASN A 583 5.40 -5.81 5.33
N GLY A 584 5.83 -6.50 4.27
CA GLY A 584 6.25 -7.88 4.27
C GLY A 584 7.78 -8.03 4.25
N ASP A 585 8.23 -9.19 3.79
CA ASP A 585 9.64 -9.52 3.59
C ASP A 585 10.29 -8.64 2.50
N GLY A 586 11.59 -8.37 2.61
CA GLY A 586 12.36 -7.64 1.60
C GLY A 586 12.46 -8.43 0.30
N PHE A 587 12.95 -9.67 0.39
CA PHE A 587 13.00 -10.64 -0.69
C PHE A 587 12.39 -11.96 -0.23
N THR A 588 11.42 -12.51 -0.96
CA THR A 588 10.74 -13.77 -0.59
C THR A 588 10.52 -14.66 -1.80
N SER A 589 10.20 -15.94 -1.55
CA SER A 589 9.75 -16.89 -2.55
C SER A 589 8.81 -17.91 -1.91
N ALA A 590 7.76 -18.30 -2.63
CA ALA A 590 6.83 -19.37 -2.23
C ALA A 590 7.04 -20.68 -3.02
N GLY A 591 7.94 -20.69 -4.01
CA GLY A 591 8.25 -21.84 -4.85
C GLY A 591 9.42 -22.69 -4.37
N ARG A 592 9.69 -23.76 -5.13
CA ARG A 592 10.86 -24.65 -4.94
C ARG A 592 11.95 -24.47 -6.00
N ALA A 593 11.79 -23.49 -6.90
CA ALA A 593 12.77 -23.21 -7.94
C ALA A 593 14.03 -22.58 -7.36
N GLY A 594 15.17 -22.80 -8.02
CA GLY A 594 16.46 -22.31 -7.55
C GLY A 594 16.70 -20.83 -7.85
N HIS A 595 16.86 -19.98 -6.84
CA HIS A 595 17.06 -18.54 -7.03
C HIS A 595 18.53 -18.11 -6.87
N GLU A 596 18.91 -17.01 -7.54
CA GLU A 596 20.21 -16.34 -7.35
C GLU A 596 20.00 -14.91 -6.83
N LEU A 597 20.59 -14.60 -5.67
CA LEU A 597 20.50 -13.27 -5.08
C LEU A 597 21.91 -12.77 -4.76
N SER A 598 22.35 -11.71 -5.41
CA SER A 598 23.73 -11.21 -5.24
C SER A 598 23.80 -9.70 -5.09
N GLY A 599 24.65 -9.23 -4.18
CA GLY A 599 24.92 -7.80 -4.01
C GLY A 599 23.67 -7.00 -3.67
N SER A 600 22.65 -7.58 -3.04
CA SER A 600 21.36 -6.93 -2.78
C SER A 600 21.23 -6.51 -1.32
N SER A 601 20.46 -5.46 -1.04
CA SER A 601 20.27 -4.91 0.31
C SER A 601 18.83 -5.06 0.79
N ALA A 602 18.61 -5.61 1.98
CA ALA A 602 17.34 -5.59 2.70
C ALA A 602 17.49 -4.76 3.98
N PHE A 603 16.74 -3.68 4.12
CA PHE A 603 16.91 -2.77 5.24
C PHE A 603 15.58 -2.38 5.88
N ARG A 604 15.40 -2.69 7.17
CA ARG A 604 14.20 -2.30 7.93
C ARG A 604 12.90 -2.60 7.19
N ASN A 605 12.86 -3.74 6.49
CA ASN A 605 11.59 -4.32 6.12
C ASN A 605 10.90 -4.75 7.39
N ALA A 606 9.60 -4.65 7.34
CA ALA A 606 8.72 -4.97 8.43
C ALA A 606 8.80 -6.51 8.63
N GLY A 607 8.80 -7.31 7.55
CA GLY A 607 9.13 -8.74 7.56
C GLY A 607 10.64 -9.04 7.63
N ASP A 608 11.02 -10.21 7.14
CA ASP A 608 12.42 -10.65 7.07
C ASP A 608 13.17 -9.95 5.93
N GLY A 609 14.50 -9.90 6.02
CA GLY A 609 15.32 -9.36 4.94
C GLY A 609 15.27 -10.27 3.71
N PHE A 610 15.78 -11.49 3.87
CA PHE A 610 15.79 -12.53 2.84
C PHE A 610 15.06 -13.78 3.33
N ALA A 611 13.86 -14.04 2.82
CA ALA A 611 12.95 -15.11 3.22
C ALA A 611 12.78 -16.17 2.12
N LEU A 612 13.80 -17.02 1.94
CA LEU A 612 13.79 -18.09 0.95
C LEU A 612 13.68 -19.44 1.66
N ARG A 613 12.48 -19.70 2.20
CA ARG A 613 12.23 -20.79 3.17
C ARG A 613 12.22 -22.17 2.52
N ASP A 614 11.64 -22.30 1.33
CA ASP A 614 11.45 -23.58 0.63
C ASP A 614 12.30 -23.75 -0.62
N ALA A 615 12.90 -22.67 -1.10
CA ALA A 615 13.66 -22.64 -2.34
C ALA A 615 15.15 -22.89 -2.09
N PRO A 616 15.82 -23.75 -2.89
CA PRO A 616 17.27 -23.70 -2.96
C PRO A 616 17.69 -22.33 -3.50
N ALA A 617 18.72 -21.73 -2.92
CA ALA A 617 19.14 -20.39 -3.31
C ALA A 617 20.65 -20.21 -3.23
N ARG A 618 21.22 -19.42 -4.12
CA ARG A 618 22.62 -18.97 -4.04
C ARG A 618 22.62 -17.50 -3.65
N LEU A 619 23.05 -17.21 -2.41
CA LEU A 619 23.09 -15.86 -1.87
C LEU A 619 24.53 -15.41 -1.68
N ARG A 620 24.94 -14.33 -2.36
CA ARG A 620 26.30 -13.79 -2.28
C ARG A 620 26.32 -12.30 -2.01
N ASP A 621 27.19 -11.88 -1.09
CA ASP A 621 27.51 -10.48 -0.87
C ASP A 621 26.26 -9.61 -0.64
N ASN A 622 25.23 -10.15 0.02
CA ASN A 622 24.02 -9.41 0.33
C ASN A 622 24.11 -8.74 1.70
N LEU A 623 23.44 -7.60 1.82
CA LEU A 623 23.32 -6.85 3.07
C LEU A 623 21.91 -7.00 3.62
N ALA A 624 21.77 -7.41 4.86
CA ALA A 624 20.51 -7.38 5.60
C ALA A 624 20.73 -6.79 6.99
N LEU A 625 20.04 -5.68 7.28
CA LEU A 625 20.11 -4.99 8.57
C LEU A 625 18.74 -4.45 9.00
N GLY A 626 18.39 -4.65 10.27
CA GLY A 626 17.21 -4.04 10.89
C GLY A 626 15.86 -4.62 10.45
N ASN A 627 15.85 -5.74 9.72
CA ASN A 627 14.65 -6.53 9.41
C ASN A 627 14.26 -7.44 10.59
N ARG A 628 13.08 -8.09 10.56
CA ARG A 628 12.63 -9.05 11.59
C ARG A 628 13.67 -10.15 11.82
N GLU A 629 13.95 -10.95 10.80
CA GLU A 629 15.15 -11.76 10.68
C GLU A 629 15.98 -11.24 9.50
N GLN A 630 17.30 -11.27 9.60
CA GLN A 630 18.13 -10.79 8.48
C GLN A 630 18.05 -11.75 7.28
N ALA A 631 18.01 -13.06 7.57
CA ALA A 631 17.74 -14.08 6.57
C ALA A 631 17.10 -15.32 7.21
N LEU A 632 16.07 -15.87 6.55
CA LEU A 632 15.50 -17.19 6.78
C LEU A 632 15.65 -18.00 5.50
N LEU A 633 16.48 -19.04 5.55
CA LEU A 633 16.89 -19.80 4.38
C LEU A 633 16.60 -21.29 4.60
N GLY A 634 16.07 -21.96 3.58
CA GLY A 634 15.87 -23.41 3.59
C GLY A 634 17.18 -24.20 3.50
N ASP A 635 17.11 -25.49 3.82
CA ASP A 635 18.27 -26.41 3.90
C ASP A 635 19.11 -26.49 2.61
N GLY A 636 18.51 -26.18 1.45
CA GLY A 636 19.19 -26.19 0.14
C GLY A 636 19.92 -24.88 -0.21
N ALA A 637 19.88 -23.86 0.66
CA ALA A 637 20.48 -22.57 0.38
C ALA A 637 22.00 -22.57 0.63
N VAL A 638 22.74 -21.94 -0.28
CA VAL A 638 24.18 -21.68 -0.17
C VAL A 638 24.40 -20.18 -0.06
N ALA A 639 24.71 -19.72 1.16
CA ALA A 639 24.95 -18.31 1.47
C ALA A 639 26.43 -18.08 1.82
N ARG A 640 27.08 -17.09 1.18
CA ARG A 640 28.47 -16.68 1.47
C ARG A 640 28.65 -15.17 1.32
N GLY A 641 29.50 -14.56 2.13
CA GLY A 641 29.83 -13.13 2.05
C GLY A 641 28.67 -12.19 2.41
N ASN A 642 27.55 -12.72 2.90
CA ASN A 642 26.41 -11.90 3.31
C ASN A 642 26.60 -11.39 4.74
N THR A 643 25.96 -10.29 5.10
CA THR A 643 26.13 -9.69 6.44
C THR A 643 25.68 -10.59 7.59
N TRP A 644 24.79 -11.55 7.35
CA TRP A 644 24.36 -12.54 8.36
C TRP A 644 25.29 -13.75 8.47
N ASN A 645 26.29 -13.90 7.59
CA ASN A 645 27.26 -14.99 7.67
C ASN A 645 28.44 -14.69 8.61
N GLU A 646 28.66 -13.43 8.94
CA GLU A 646 29.84 -12.97 9.67
C GLU A 646 29.45 -11.95 10.76
N GLN A 647 30.34 -11.74 11.72
CA GLN A 647 30.14 -10.73 12.77
C GLN A 647 30.64 -9.35 12.33
N GLY A 648 30.25 -8.30 13.06
CA GLY A 648 30.74 -6.93 12.81
C GLY A 648 30.10 -6.24 11.62
N TRP A 649 28.84 -6.60 11.32
CA TRP A 649 27.97 -5.89 10.38
C TRP A 649 26.83 -5.26 11.19
N GLY A 650 26.98 -3.99 11.54
CA GLY A 650 25.99 -3.17 12.23
C GLY A 650 25.57 -1.98 11.39
N GLY A 651 24.63 -1.16 11.88
CA GLY A 651 24.19 0.05 11.16
C GLY A 651 25.29 1.09 10.95
N ASP A 652 26.37 1.01 11.72
CA ASP A 652 27.56 1.86 11.65
C ASP A 652 28.40 1.66 10.38
N VAL A 653 28.24 0.53 9.68
CA VAL A 653 28.91 0.29 8.39
C VAL A 653 28.23 1.01 7.23
N LEU A 654 27.03 1.54 7.43
CA LEU A 654 26.26 2.25 6.40
C LEU A 654 26.58 3.74 6.45
N ARG A 655 26.89 4.33 5.29
CA ARG A 655 27.16 5.77 5.19
C ARG A 655 25.93 6.60 5.59
N GLU A 656 24.74 6.16 5.21
CA GLU A 656 23.48 6.79 5.55
C GLU A 656 22.37 5.74 5.71
N VAL A 657 21.48 5.97 6.68
CA VAL A 657 20.32 5.10 7.00
C VAL A 657 18.98 5.79 6.81
N ASP A 658 19.00 7.08 6.45
CA ASP A 658 17.84 7.84 6.02
C ASP A 658 17.66 7.65 4.51
N PRO A 659 16.52 7.14 4.04
CA PRO A 659 16.30 6.92 2.62
C PRO A 659 15.89 8.16 1.83
N ALA A 660 15.78 9.34 2.45
CA ALA A 660 15.27 10.55 1.78
C ALA A 660 15.93 10.85 0.41
N SER A 661 17.24 10.63 0.29
CA SER A 661 17.97 10.84 -0.98
C SER A 661 17.73 9.74 -2.02
N ALA A 662 17.34 8.53 -1.61
CA ALA A 662 16.95 7.44 -2.51
C ALA A 662 15.48 7.55 -2.96
N GLU A 663 14.61 8.02 -2.06
CA GLU A 663 13.17 8.20 -2.30
C GLU A 663 12.86 9.50 -3.07
N GLY A 664 13.88 10.34 -3.32
CA GLY A 664 13.75 11.60 -4.07
C GLY A 664 13.54 11.42 -5.59
N GLU A 665 13.58 12.53 -6.32
CA GLU A 665 13.40 12.52 -7.78
C GLU A 665 14.51 11.74 -8.51
N ARG A 666 14.15 11.13 -9.63
CA ARG A 666 15.12 10.53 -10.57
C ARG A 666 16.05 11.60 -11.14
N ARG A 667 17.18 11.16 -11.68
CA ARG A 667 18.03 12.03 -12.50
C ARG A 667 17.31 12.39 -13.80
N ALA A 668 17.73 13.49 -14.42
CA ALA A 668 17.15 13.97 -15.68
C ALA A 668 17.26 12.97 -16.85
N ASP A 669 18.22 12.04 -16.81
CA ASP A 669 18.35 10.96 -17.79
C ASP A 669 17.41 9.75 -17.52
N GLY A 670 16.63 9.82 -16.44
CA GLY A 670 15.72 8.78 -15.97
C GLY A 670 16.36 7.78 -15.01
N SER A 671 17.69 7.77 -14.86
CA SER A 671 18.35 6.84 -13.96
C SER A 671 18.00 7.10 -12.49
N LEU A 672 18.19 6.07 -11.65
CA LEU A 672 18.00 6.17 -10.20
C LEU A 672 18.83 7.33 -9.60
N PRO A 673 18.34 8.00 -8.54
CA PRO A 673 19.11 9.04 -7.88
C PRO A 673 20.42 8.47 -7.31
N ALA A 674 21.47 9.30 -7.29
CA ALA A 674 22.68 8.93 -6.58
C ALA A 674 22.47 9.23 -5.10
N THR A 675 22.68 8.23 -4.26
CA THR A 675 22.39 8.31 -2.84
C THR A 675 23.53 7.68 -2.03
N SER A 676 23.70 8.15 -0.80
CA SER A 676 24.57 7.49 0.19
C SER A 676 23.81 6.50 1.06
N PHE A 677 22.48 6.45 0.92
CA PHE A 677 21.62 5.51 1.64
C PHE A 677 22.06 4.08 1.36
N LEU A 678 22.25 3.29 2.43
CA LEU A 678 22.71 1.90 2.42
C LEU A 678 24.08 1.63 1.76
N VAL A 679 24.84 2.66 1.39
CA VAL A 679 26.21 2.47 0.87
C VAL A 679 27.09 1.90 1.98
N ASN A 680 27.60 0.70 1.75
CA ASN A 680 28.44 -0.03 2.69
C ASN A 680 29.89 0.49 2.64
N THR A 681 30.38 1.00 3.77
CA THR A 681 31.72 1.58 3.90
C THR A 681 32.80 0.58 4.27
N LYS A 682 32.42 -0.60 4.78
CA LYS A 682 33.35 -1.67 5.18
C LYS A 682 33.77 -2.55 4.00
N ASP A 683 32.80 -2.97 3.19
CA ASP A 683 33.04 -3.62 1.90
C ASP A 683 31.98 -3.16 0.90
N PRO A 684 32.33 -2.29 -0.08
CA PRO A 684 31.38 -1.78 -1.07
C PRO A 684 30.77 -2.84 -1.99
N ARG A 685 31.30 -4.08 -1.99
CA ARG A 685 30.73 -5.19 -2.76
C ARG A 685 29.54 -5.84 -2.06
N VAL A 686 29.41 -5.65 -0.74
CA VAL A 686 28.36 -6.27 0.08
C VAL A 686 27.17 -5.34 0.19
N GLY A 687 26.05 -5.74 -0.41
CA GLY A 687 24.82 -4.96 -0.51
C GLY A 687 24.68 -4.24 -1.85
N ALA A 688 23.49 -3.69 -2.07
CA ALA A 688 23.20 -2.87 -3.24
C ALA A 688 24.16 -1.67 -3.32
N PRO A 689 24.65 -1.33 -4.51
CA PRO A 689 25.61 -0.23 -4.65
C PRO A 689 24.98 1.14 -4.39
N MET A 690 23.66 1.26 -4.57
CA MET A 690 22.89 2.49 -4.34
C MET A 690 23.40 3.70 -5.15
N THR A 691 24.15 3.42 -6.20
CA THR A 691 24.54 4.37 -7.24
C THR A 691 23.62 4.17 -8.43
N GLY A 692 23.05 5.26 -8.98
CA GLY A 692 22.40 5.21 -10.30
C GLY A 692 23.34 4.53 -11.30
N ALA A 693 22.79 3.63 -12.13
CA ALA A 693 23.58 2.81 -13.02
C ALA A 693 24.55 3.68 -13.85
N GLY A 694 25.85 3.42 -13.71
CA GLY A 694 26.91 3.91 -14.59
C GLY A 694 27.46 2.75 -15.39
#